data_AF-A0A8S4BQ42-F1
#
_entry.id   AF-A0A8S4BQ42-F1
#
_cell.length_a   1.000
_cell.length_b   1.000
_cell.length_c   1.000
_cell.angle_alpha   90.00
_cell.angle_beta   90.00
_cell.angle_gamma   90.00
#
_symmetry.space_group_name_H-M   'P 1'
#
loop_
_entity.id
_entity.type
_entity.pdbx_description
1 polymer ?
#
loop_
_entity_poly.entity_id
_entity_poly.type
_entity_poly.pdbx_seq_one_letter_code
_entity_poly.pdbx_strand_id
1 'polypeptide(L)'
;MDNCDLEKLSVSAGKLQPAFSPGVTDYKVSVESSVHTVTLDVLTSDCGASYSFLSGDRSSTVKLKDGLNRVEIEVVAEDGTVKKYTVDISKLSAKIAELSDLGLEGDIPLYPPFTAKAFEYSCVVPFYLQAVTLTPKVPDRLIKVTVNGGSSSEPVPLNFGDTVVEVSVCSADGTISQVYTVLVTRELVPMVVTFTDGKQQLDYECPVSLNAFYRPVSVNHSDPKSIFSRPYIEMLARRSKVDPLSDCPLGDGWKVPELDLDKRMSASSVMCVFNYRGCDRVMELSELGPHSLDCPHKPTGDLDAKDVTETDWYKEHFASSTCLEIETHHVSEMRSWEKRLQITAEEDNVDKLRAMADEHLQHYRKRLPKPGGHLQYEEGDSPLQSLEQAAVYYASAIRLSSKEARLHFLLGLVLEEQHYATEMYGLQKKADKGREEVSEAKSTALQDDILAVCKLHGFLGTPTVENQLQALDKEFHQLKEQGQSSKADYVQTLYLWLSKKSGKDGNAMMRDEESCIRRALMKYLDAWSLSPDSWEFSLHVGRLLLLQGRSREALQHLQSGLALRPSHPALRFFTGLALLQQEQKPSESSQRQAALFLHQGLEHFLSQRYSKCWVEPDPTDPLSGLSTQFLRGLLTLGRLQQRRALSGNAMAAEQVDRFVAALSAQSVSRCACVGEVSRQLEWVLLDAHFTLLQRLTQPGGAQAQAPGPRQALVAKRCRALTALIRLTTIGPCQELLDVQERACQLAVVTNPRDSHFLCLLGLAQLAQYDSSPNSDGAGGALDSACLSFQASMELEDQPQSGEAPEQLRKQSWWRDRLEAENKKAPAQPGARPAQAKAPGDNSVAKRGAKAGRGGPSQRPVAGSKSQTPTSTAPARGGKAAQPPAKTPALRGRAGAASKPDRSSGSPNGGAKPKLPASKSKQDCSPSTGGSAEEPAAAAGLAGPGPLNRPSHAPRLGLARALSRSADKHPRAQQLYREVISMAPGIHDAYIELVQLLEPSEPEAAVDVYCRFPLKPAAEQSFDDAFITGEIVRMLMSQEQYDHPQLGPSLVAHGKVMGLSCIEKYIDILDGKSKTKLVKSVYARIHDRHEDDPELQDFFRFKCWI
;
A
#
# COMPACT_ATOMS: atom_id res chain seq x y z
N MET A 1 -60.53 57.72 -8.54
CA MET A 1 -59.51 57.06 -9.37
C MET A 1 -58.95 55.95 -8.50
N ASP A 2 -58.92 54.75 -9.07
CA ASP A 2 -59.25 53.56 -8.28
C ASP A 2 -58.01 52.65 -8.17
N ASN A 3 -56.84 53.27 -8.01
CA ASN A 3 -55.55 52.61 -8.04
C ASN A 3 -54.83 52.65 -6.68
N CYS A 4 -54.71 51.48 -6.06
CA CYS A 4 -54.03 51.25 -4.78
C CYS A 4 -52.56 50.80 -4.93
N ASP A 5 -51.95 50.96 -6.11
CA ASP A 5 -50.56 50.59 -6.35
C ASP A 5 -49.55 51.66 -5.89
N LEU A 6 -48.33 51.21 -5.59
CA LEU A 6 -47.17 52.09 -5.41
C LEU A 6 -46.49 52.37 -6.76
N GLU A 7 -46.15 53.64 -7.02
CA GLU A 7 -45.22 54.03 -8.10
C GLU A 7 -43.76 53.75 -7.69
N LYS A 8 -43.46 53.85 -6.39
CA LYS A 8 -42.12 53.67 -5.85
C LYS A 8 -42.13 52.96 -4.50
N LEU A 9 -41.21 52.02 -4.34
CA LEU A 9 -40.75 51.51 -3.05
C LEU A 9 -39.22 51.36 -3.10
N SER A 10 -38.52 51.92 -2.13
CA SER A 10 -37.06 51.80 -2.02
C SER A 10 -36.59 51.90 -0.57
N VAL A 11 -35.41 51.33 -0.29
CA VAL A 11 -34.81 51.26 1.06
C VAL A 11 -33.49 52.02 1.12
N SER A 12 -33.24 52.70 2.24
CA SER A 12 -32.00 53.45 2.47
C SER A 12 -30.74 52.59 2.62
N ALA A 13 -30.89 51.28 2.86
CA ALA A 13 -29.79 50.31 2.90
C ALA A 13 -30.29 48.93 2.45
N GLY A 14 -29.38 48.12 1.89
CA GLY A 14 -29.70 46.85 1.23
C GLY A 14 -30.27 47.04 -0.18
N LYS A 15 -30.90 46.00 -0.72
CA LYS A 15 -31.63 46.02 -2.00
C LYS A 15 -32.89 45.18 -1.87
N LEU A 16 -33.99 45.62 -2.49
CA LEU A 16 -35.23 44.85 -2.60
C LEU A 16 -35.00 43.63 -3.51
N GLN A 17 -35.51 42.48 -3.08
CA GLN A 17 -35.59 41.24 -3.86
C GLN A 17 -37.03 40.72 -3.81
N PRO A 18 -37.75 40.62 -4.95
CA PRO A 18 -37.34 41.05 -6.30
C PRO A 18 -37.13 42.57 -6.39
N ALA A 19 -36.63 43.06 -7.53
CA ALA A 19 -36.63 44.49 -7.81
C ALA A 19 -38.08 45.03 -7.79
N PHE A 20 -38.26 46.28 -7.39
CA PHE A 20 -39.60 46.85 -7.21
C PHE A 20 -40.43 46.81 -8.50
N SER A 21 -41.69 46.37 -8.38
CA SER A 21 -42.72 46.51 -9.41
C SER A 21 -44.10 46.67 -8.76
N PRO A 22 -44.99 47.53 -9.28
CA PRO A 22 -46.28 47.84 -8.63
C PRO A 22 -47.15 46.60 -8.34
N GLY A 23 -47.10 45.59 -9.22
CA GLY A 23 -47.84 44.33 -9.09
C GLY A 23 -47.34 43.36 -8.02
N VAL A 24 -46.09 43.48 -7.55
CA VAL A 24 -45.52 42.59 -6.51
C VAL A 24 -45.70 43.21 -5.13
N THR A 25 -46.34 42.46 -4.23
CA THR A 25 -46.62 42.86 -2.84
C THR A 25 -45.48 42.57 -1.88
N ASP A 26 -44.75 41.46 -2.05
CA ASP A 26 -43.84 40.95 -1.03
C ASP A 26 -42.37 41.04 -1.44
N TYR A 27 -41.57 41.71 -0.61
CA TYR A 27 -40.15 42.00 -0.83
C TYR A 27 -39.27 41.54 0.33
N LYS A 28 -38.03 41.17 0.01
CA LYS A 28 -36.99 40.86 0.99
C LYS A 28 -35.81 41.81 0.86
N VAL A 29 -35.18 42.14 1.98
CA VAL A 29 -33.97 42.99 2.04
C VAL A 29 -33.02 42.40 3.08
N SER A 30 -31.74 42.29 2.75
CA SER A 30 -30.68 41.94 3.72
C SER A 30 -29.80 43.16 4.00
N VAL A 31 -29.43 43.38 5.27
CA VAL A 31 -28.58 44.52 5.69
C VAL A 31 -27.48 44.11 6.68
N GLU A 32 -26.34 44.80 6.58
CA GLU A 32 -25.16 44.65 7.44
C GLU A 32 -25.49 44.96 8.92
N SER A 33 -24.75 44.37 9.86
CA SER A 33 -25.05 44.42 11.30
C SER A 33 -24.90 45.80 11.94
N SER A 34 -24.15 46.69 11.29
CA SER A 34 -24.00 48.12 11.58
C SER A 34 -25.27 48.94 11.27
N VAL A 35 -26.20 48.42 10.47
CA VAL A 35 -27.41 49.14 10.06
C VAL A 35 -28.45 49.08 11.17
N HIS A 36 -28.44 50.07 12.07
CA HIS A 36 -29.40 50.17 13.18
C HIS A 36 -30.79 50.69 12.75
N THR A 37 -30.88 51.36 11.60
CA THR A 37 -32.12 51.95 11.06
C THR A 37 -32.18 51.87 9.55
N VAL A 38 -33.34 51.54 8.98
CA VAL A 38 -33.64 51.66 7.54
C VAL A 38 -34.82 52.59 7.35
N THR A 39 -34.75 53.48 6.35
CA THR A 39 -35.88 54.29 5.91
C THR A 39 -36.44 53.76 4.60
N LEU A 40 -37.77 53.64 4.54
CA LEU A 40 -38.56 53.29 3.36
C LEU A 40 -39.04 54.56 2.68
N ASP A 41 -38.65 54.74 1.42
CA ASP A 41 -39.09 55.81 0.53
C ASP A 41 -40.16 55.24 -0.42
N VAL A 42 -41.36 55.81 -0.34
CA VAL A 42 -42.64 55.24 -0.79
C VAL A 42 -43.43 56.31 -1.53
N LEU A 43 -43.98 55.98 -2.70
CA LEU A 43 -44.83 56.86 -3.49
C LEU A 43 -46.01 56.07 -4.08
N THR A 44 -47.23 56.58 -3.95
CA THR A 44 -48.45 56.00 -4.54
C THR A 44 -48.54 56.30 -6.04
N SER A 45 -49.11 55.38 -6.82
CA SER A 45 -49.37 55.60 -8.27
C SER A 45 -50.55 56.53 -8.55
N ASP A 46 -51.34 56.85 -7.52
CA ASP A 46 -52.41 57.84 -7.58
C ASP A 46 -52.15 58.96 -6.57
N CYS A 47 -52.52 60.18 -6.94
CA CYS A 47 -52.45 61.37 -6.11
C CYS A 47 -53.61 61.46 -5.09
N GLY A 48 -54.72 60.75 -5.33
CA GLY A 48 -55.82 60.59 -4.37
C GLY A 48 -55.63 59.44 -3.39
N ALA A 49 -54.72 58.49 -3.69
CA ALA A 49 -54.41 57.37 -2.81
C ALA A 49 -53.56 57.80 -1.62
N SER A 50 -53.76 57.15 -0.48
CA SER A 50 -53.00 57.34 0.75
C SER A 50 -52.27 56.06 1.16
N TYR A 51 -51.23 56.15 1.97
CA TYR A 51 -50.53 54.99 2.51
C TYR A 51 -50.23 55.14 4.01
N SER A 52 -50.16 54.02 4.73
CA SER A 52 -49.73 53.99 6.14
C SER A 52 -48.89 52.77 6.47
N PHE A 53 -47.94 52.92 7.40
CA PHE A 53 -47.18 51.79 7.94
C PHE A 53 -47.97 51.12 9.07
N LEU A 54 -48.14 49.80 8.97
CA LEU A 54 -48.83 48.96 9.95
C LEU A 54 -47.88 48.33 10.99
N SER A 55 -46.58 48.31 10.72
CA SER A 55 -45.55 47.83 11.65
C SER A 55 -45.06 48.95 12.60
N GLY A 56 -44.11 48.60 13.48
CA GLY A 56 -43.69 49.38 14.65
C GLY A 56 -43.43 50.88 14.42
N ASP A 57 -43.80 51.69 15.42
CA ASP A 57 -43.75 53.17 15.44
C ASP A 57 -44.53 53.88 14.30
N ARG A 58 -45.18 53.16 13.37
CA ARG A 58 -45.93 53.67 12.20
C ARG A 58 -45.14 54.66 11.33
N SER A 59 -43.82 54.53 11.34
CA SER A 59 -42.87 55.45 10.69
C SER A 59 -42.26 54.83 9.43
N SER A 60 -41.86 55.69 8.48
CA SER A 60 -41.02 55.28 7.35
C SER A 60 -39.61 54.89 7.77
N THR A 61 -39.11 55.38 8.91
CA THR A 61 -37.81 54.99 9.48
C THR A 61 -38.00 53.94 10.57
N VAL A 62 -37.54 52.72 10.29
CA VAL A 62 -37.68 51.54 11.15
C VAL A 62 -36.35 51.26 11.87
N LYS A 63 -36.39 51.16 13.20
CA LYS A 63 -35.26 50.67 14.02
C LYS A 63 -35.19 49.15 13.94
N LEU A 64 -34.02 48.62 13.57
CA LEU A 64 -33.85 47.20 13.32
C LEU A 64 -33.29 46.46 14.53
N LYS A 65 -33.93 45.33 14.87
CA LYS A 65 -33.40 44.28 15.74
C LYS A 65 -32.62 43.29 14.89
N ASP A 66 -31.74 42.50 15.50
CA ASP A 66 -31.05 41.41 14.81
C ASP A 66 -32.07 40.34 14.35
N GLY A 67 -31.88 39.78 13.15
CA GLY A 67 -32.84 38.86 12.53
C GLY A 67 -33.89 39.57 11.66
N LEU A 68 -35.09 38.98 11.59
CA LEU A 68 -36.16 39.42 10.70
C LEU A 68 -36.99 40.57 11.29
N ASN A 69 -37.10 41.66 10.55
CA ASN A 69 -37.93 42.83 10.86
C ASN A 69 -38.93 43.01 9.72
N ARG A 70 -40.18 42.58 9.93
CA ARG A 70 -41.26 42.69 8.93
C ARG A 70 -41.91 44.07 9.00
N VAL A 71 -41.99 44.74 7.85
CA VAL A 71 -42.72 45.99 7.67
C VAL A 71 -43.89 45.74 6.73
N GLU A 72 -45.07 46.26 7.07
CA GLU A 72 -46.25 46.21 6.20
C GLU A 72 -46.70 47.65 5.90
N ILE A 73 -46.95 47.91 4.63
CA ILE A 73 -47.43 49.19 4.08
C ILE A 73 -48.82 48.94 3.53
N GLU A 74 -49.81 49.64 4.04
CA GLU A 74 -51.20 49.59 3.58
C GLU A 74 -51.47 50.81 2.71
N VAL A 75 -51.85 50.60 1.44
CA VAL A 75 -52.22 51.64 0.48
C VAL A 75 -53.73 51.59 0.26
N VAL A 76 -54.39 52.74 0.33
CA VAL A 76 -55.85 52.89 0.23
C VAL A 76 -56.16 53.91 -0.86
N ALA A 77 -56.89 53.49 -1.89
CA ALA A 77 -57.35 54.35 -2.99
C ALA A 77 -58.63 55.14 -2.61
N GLU A 78 -59.04 56.10 -3.45
CA GLU A 78 -60.18 57.00 -3.18
C GLU A 78 -61.52 56.28 -2.98
N ASP A 79 -61.68 55.11 -3.61
CA ASP A 79 -62.85 54.24 -3.53
C ASP A 79 -62.90 53.38 -2.26
N GLY A 80 -61.82 53.37 -1.47
CA GLY A 80 -61.62 52.51 -0.31
C GLY A 80 -61.01 51.14 -0.63
N THR A 81 -60.57 50.87 -1.86
CA THR A 81 -59.83 49.64 -2.19
C THR A 81 -58.44 49.66 -1.55
N VAL A 82 -58.09 48.55 -0.90
CA VAL A 82 -56.88 48.42 -0.08
C VAL A 82 -55.91 47.38 -0.66
N LYS A 83 -54.64 47.75 -0.80
CA LYS A 83 -53.54 46.84 -1.16
C LYS A 83 -52.44 46.91 -0.11
N LYS A 84 -51.78 45.77 0.16
CA LYS A 84 -50.72 45.67 1.17
C LYS A 84 -49.40 45.24 0.55
N TYR A 85 -48.33 45.90 0.96
CA TYR A 85 -46.97 45.58 0.56
C TYR A 85 -46.16 45.17 1.80
N THR A 86 -45.53 43.99 1.76
CA THR A 86 -44.65 43.46 2.81
C THR A 86 -43.19 43.75 2.44
N VAL A 87 -42.40 44.21 3.40
CA VAL A 87 -40.93 44.26 3.31
C VAL A 87 -40.31 43.52 4.50
N ASP A 88 -39.77 42.34 4.23
CA ASP A 88 -39.05 41.49 5.19
C ASP A 88 -37.57 41.92 5.25
N ILE A 89 -37.20 42.74 6.23
CA ILE A 89 -35.84 43.26 6.41
C ILE A 89 -35.05 42.36 7.37
N SER A 90 -34.13 41.57 6.83
CA SER A 90 -33.23 40.68 7.57
C SER A 90 -31.92 41.39 7.92
N LYS A 91 -31.74 41.73 9.20
CA LYS A 91 -30.51 42.34 9.72
C LYS A 91 -29.56 41.26 10.25
N LEU A 92 -28.31 41.31 9.81
CA LEU A 92 -27.25 40.46 10.35
C LEU A 92 -26.93 40.82 11.82
N SER A 93 -26.57 39.81 12.63
CA SER A 93 -26.13 40.03 14.01
C SER A 93 -24.62 40.24 14.08
N ALA A 94 -24.20 41.26 14.83
CA ALA A 94 -22.79 41.64 14.95
C ALA A 94 -21.91 40.58 15.67
N LYS A 95 -22.55 39.57 16.28
CA LYS A 95 -21.93 38.46 17.02
C LYS A 95 -21.65 37.22 16.17
N ILE A 96 -22.10 37.18 14.92
CA ILE A 96 -21.85 36.05 14.03
C ILE A 96 -20.38 36.07 13.60
N ALA A 97 -19.68 34.96 13.83
CA ALA A 97 -18.29 34.72 13.42
C ALA A 97 -18.21 33.59 12.37
N GLU A 98 -19.23 33.49 11.50
CA GLU A 98 -19.36 32.44 10.48
C GLU A 98 -18.97 32.94 9.09
N LEU A 99 -18.41 32.05 8.26
CA LEU A 99 -18.23 32.29 6.83
C LEU A 99 -19.54 32.07 6.06
N SER A 100 -19.77 32.87 5.02
CA SER A 100 -20.85 32.63 4.04
C SER A 100 -20.42 31.72 2.89
N ASP A 101 -19.11 31.62 2.64
CA ASP A 101 -18.52 30.74 1.63
C ASP A 101 -17.03 30.50 1.95
N LEU A 102 -16.47 29.38 1.49
CA LEU A 102 -15.05 29.09 1.56
C LEU A 102 -14.63 28.26 0.34
N GLY A 103 -13.76 28.83 -0.49
CA GLY A 103 -13.12 28.15 -1.61
C GLY A 103 -11.61 28.25 -1.56
N LEU A 104 -10.96 27.73 -2.60
CA LEU A 104 -9.57 28.00 -2.95
C LEU A 104 -9.52 28.74 -4.30
N GLU A 105 -8.34 29.20 -4.70
CA GLU A 105 -8.09 29.69 -6.05
C GLU A 105 -7.83 28.52 -7.02
N GLY A 106 -8.50 28.54 -8.18
CA GLY A 106 -8.64 27.39 -9.07
C GLY A 106 -9.79 26.47 -8.67
N ASP A 107 -10.23 25.58 -9.58
CA ASP A 107 -11.37 24.69 -9.40
C ASP A 107 -11.05 23.49 -8.48
N ILE A 108 -10.64 23.78 -7.24
CA ILE A 108 -10.22 22.81 -6.21
C ILE A 108 -11.38 22.62 -5.21
N PRO A 109 -12.12 21.50 -5.25
CA PRO A 109 -13.26 21.27 -4.36
C PRO A 109 -12.83 20.94 -2.92
N LEU A 110 -13.58 21.48 -1.95
CA LEU A 110 -13.52 21.07 -0.55
C LEU A 110 -14.36 19.81 -0.30
N TYR A 111 -13.88 18.97 0.62
CA TYR A 111 -14.56 17.80 1.16
C TYR A 111 -14.62 17.89 2.69
N PRO A 112 -15.83 17.93 3.31
CA PRO A 112 -17.14 18.05 2.65
C PRO A 112 -17.31 19.38 1.89
N PRO A 113 -18.30 19.50 0.99
CA PRO A 113 -18.68 20.80 0.42
C PRO A 113 -18.97 21.82 1.53
N PHE A 114 -18.66 23.10 1.28
CA PHE A 114 -18.74 24.14 2.31
C PHE A 114 -20.15 24.29 2.90
N THR A 115 -20.22 24.39 4.23
CA THR A 115 -21.42 24.77 4.99
C THR A 115 -20.96 25.55 6.23
N ALA A 116 -21.62 26.66 6.56
CA ALA A 116 -21.18 27.57 7.64
C ALA A 116 -20.99 26.89 9.02
N LYS A 117 -21.62 25.73 9.24
CA LYS A 117 -21.61 24.95 10.49
C LYS A 117 -20.58 23.81 10.54
N ALA A 118 -19.86 23.53 9.46
CA ALA A 118 -18.78 22.56 9.45
C ALA A 118 -17.44 23.31 9.58
N PHE A 119 -16.61 22.90 10.52
CA PHE A 119 -15.36 23.59 10.86
C PHE A 119 -14.10 22.83 10.43
N GLU A 120 -14.25 21.64 9.87
CA GLU A 120 -13.17 20.81 9.34
C GLU A 120 -13.41 20.50 7.87
N TYR A 121 -12.40 20.76 7.05
CA TYR A 121 -12.40 20.55 5.61
C TYR A 121 -11.10 19.89 5.16
N SER A 122 -11.15 19.26 3.98
CA SER A 122 -9.98 18.74 3.30
C SER A 122 -10.06 18.98 1.80
N CYS A 123 -8.91 19.11 1.15
CA CYS A 123 -8.80 19.13 -0.31
C CYS A 123 -7.49 18.46 -0.75
N VAL A 124 -7.50 17.87 -1.94
CA VAL A 124 -6.31 17.30 -2.57
C VAL A 124 -5.85 18.24 -3.68
N VAL A 125 -4.54 18.53 -3.74
CA VAL A 125 -3.95 19.47 -4.70
C VAL A 125 -2.77 18.84 -5.46
N PRO A 126 -2.58 19.16 -6.76
CA PRO A 126 -1.55 18.53 -7.59
C PRO A 126 -0.15 18.64 -7.00
N PHE A 127 0.69 17.61 -7.21
CA PHE A 127 2.04 17.49 -6.63
C PHE A 127 2.97 18.70 -6.92
N TYR A 128 2.65 19.47 -7.96
CA TYR A 128 3.42 20.61 -8.43
C TYR A 128 3.01 21.98 -7.85
N LEU A 129 1.93 22.08 -7.08
CA LEU A 129 1.58 23.34 -6.43
C LEU A 129 2.46 23.58 -5.18
N GLN A 130 3.14 24.72 -5.15
CA GLN A 130 3.96 25.19 -4.01
C GLN A 130 3.13 25.90 -2.93
N ALA A 131 1.99 26.48 -3.30
CA ALA A 131 1.15 27.28 -2.42
C ALA A 131 -0.31 27.29 -2.91
N VAL A 132 -1.24 27.70 -2.05
CA VAL A 132 -2.66 27.93 -2.38
C VAL A 132 -3.20 29.21 -1.75
N THR A 133 -4.00 29.96 -2.50
CA THR A 133 -4.79 31.08 -1.98
C THR A 133 -6.16 30.55 -1.54
N LEU A 134 -6.60 30.87 -0.32
CA LEU A 134 -7.96 30.57 0.14
C LEU A 134 -8.86 31.78 -0.16
N THR A 135 -10.13 31.53 -0.49
CA THR A 135 -11.10 32.57 -0.88
C THR A 135 -12.32 32.63 0.07
N PRO A 136 -12.11 32.86 1.38
CA PRO A 136 -13.21 33.00 2.34
C PRO A 136 -14.09 34.19 2.02
N LYS A 137 -15.42 34.04 2.16
CA LYS A 137 -16.39 35.13 2.03
C LYS A 137 -17.19 35.23 3.33
N VAL A 138 -17.49 36.45 3.73
CA VAL A 138 -18.24 36.78 4.96
C VAL A 138 -19.58 37.41 4.63
N PRO A 139 -20.64 37.15 5.43
CA PRO A 139 -21.95 37.77 5.23
C PRO A 139 -21.96 39.27 5.56
N ASP A 140 -21.07 39.72 6.45
CA ASP A 140 -20.89 41.11 6.86
C ASP A 140 -19.43 41.53 6.68
N ARG A 141 -19.19 42.69 6.06
CA ARG A 141 -17.86 43.22 5.75
C ARG A 141 -17.04 43.64 6.97
N LEU A 142 -17.67 43.76 8.14
CA LEU A 142 -17.01 44.07 9.42
C LEU A 142 -16.44 42.83 10.11
N ILE A 143 -16.83 41.62 9.70
CA ILE A 143 -16.24 40.36 10.15
C ILE A 143 -14.80 40.30 9.65
N LYS A 144 -13.85 40.06 10.57
CA LYS A 144 -12.42 39.97 10.23
C LYS A 144 -12.06 38.51 9.97
N VAL A 145 -11.34 38.25 8.89
CA VAL A 145 -10.82 36.93 8.54
C VAL A 145 -9.30 37.00 8.35
N THR A 146 -8.57 36.05 8.93
CA THR A 146 -7.13 35.89 8.77
C THR A 146 -6.81 34.43 8.50
N VAL A 147 -5.90 34.16 7.56
CA VAL A 147 -5.49 32.79 7.17
C VAL A 147 -4.10 32.54 7.73
N ASN A 148 -3.94 31.54 8.60
CA ASN A 148 -2.73 31.30 9.40
C ASN A 148 -2.24 32.57 10.15
N GLY A 149 -3.16 33.46 10.55
CA GLY A 149 -2.87 34.76 11.16
C GLY A 149 -2.41 35.87 10.20
N GLY A 150 -2.18 35.56 8.92
CA GLY A 150 -1.86 36.51 7.85
C GLY A 150 -3.10 37.05 7.11
N SER A 151 -2.87 37.77 6.01
CA SER A 151 -3.96 38.26 5.15
C SER A 151 -4.67 37.10 4.46
N SER A 152 -6.00 37.19 4.30
CA SER A 152 -6.75 36.21 3.50
C SER A 152 -6.46 36.28 1.99
N SER A 153 -5.61 37.21 1.55
CA SER A 153 -5.14 37.36 0.16
C SER A 153 -3.73 36.80 -0.08
N GLU A 154 -3.06 36.28 0.94
CA GLU A 154 -1.68 35.79 0.83
C GLU A 154 -1.66 34.28 0.53
N PRO A 155 -0.83 33.81 -0.42
CA PRO A 155 -0.77 32.40 -0.78
C PRO A 155 -0.06 31.60 0.33
N VAL A 156 -0.73 30.57 0.85
CA VAL A 156 -0.21 29.72 1.92
C VAL A 156 0.73 28.66 1.33
N PRO A 157 2.02 28.61 1.73
CA PRO A 157 2.97 27.62 1.23
C PRO A 157 2.63 26.20 1.69
N LEU A 158 2.88 25.21 0.84
CA LEU A 158 2.51 23.81 1.04
C LEU A 158 3.70 22.91 1.34
N ASN A 159 3.53 22.09 2.38
CA ASN A 159 4.40 20.96 2.66
C ASN A 159 4.35 19.92 1.52
N PHE A 160 5.38 19.08 1.46
CA PHE A 160 5.26 17.71 0.96
C PHE A 160 4.33 16.93 1.91
N GLY A 161 3.27 16.29 1.39
CA GLY A 161 2.27 15.64 2.24
C GLY A 161 1.16 16.59 2.70
N ASP A 162 0.91 16.65 4.00
CA ASP A 162 -0.23 17.38 4.57
C ASP A 162 0.15 18.78 5.09
N THR A 163 -0.69 19.77 4.78
CA THR A 163 -0.59 21.14 5.28
C THR A 163 -1.91 21.52 5.96
N VAL A 164 -1.86 21.87 7.24
CA VAL A 164 -3.03 22.40 7.97
C VAL A 164 -3.07 23.92 7.79
N VAL A 165 -4.24 24.44 7.42
CA VAL A 165 -4.50 25.87 7.26
C VAL A 165 -5.65 26.28 8.18
N GLU A 166 -5.43 27.27 9.03
CA GLU A 166 -6.41 27.78 9.99
C GLU A 166 -6.98 29.11 9.49
N VAL A 167 -8.26 29.12 9.14
CA VAL A 167 -9.01 30.33 8.78
C VAL A 167 -9.72 30.83 10.03
N SER A 168 -9.10 31.79 10.71
CA SER A 168 -9.66 32.42 11.91
C SER A 168 -10.62 33.54 11.50
N VAL A 169 -11.82 33.52 12.07
CA VAL A 169 -12.93 34.44 11.80
C VAL A 169 -13.33 35.10 13.11
N CYS A 170 -13.39 36.43 13.15
CA CYS A 170 -13.83 37.20 14.32
C CYS A 170 -15.09 38.00 13.98
N SER A 171 -16.07 37.96 14.88
CA SER A 171 -17.35 38.68 14.76
C SER A 171 -17.15 40.18 14.53
N ALA A 172 -18.15 40.84 13.94
CA ALA A 172 -18.11 42.27 13.66
C ALA A 172 -17.93 43.13 14.93
N ASP A 173 -18.41 42.66 16.08
CA ASP A 173 -18.18 43.29 17.40
C ASP A 173 -16.90 42.82 18.11
N GLY A 174 -16.16 41.85 17.55
CA GLY A 174 -14.94 41.29 18.11
C GLY A 174 -15.12 40.46 19.38
N THR A 175 -16.35 40.11 19.76
CA THR A 175 -16.64 39.35 21.00
C THR A 175 -16.57 37.83 20.84
N ILE A 176 -16.67 37.32 19.61
CA ILE A 176 -16.65 35.88 19.30
C ILE A 176 -15.63 35.63 18.19
N SER A 177 -14.81 34.58 18.36
CA SER A 177 -13.89 34.06 17.35
C SER A 177 -14.19 32.59 17.09
N GLN A 178 -14.15 32.20 15.82
CA GLN A 178 -14.32 30.84 15.33
C GLN A 178 -13.17 30.50 14.39
N VAL A 179 -12.76 29.23 14.34
CA VAL A 179 -11.75 28.74 13.39
C VAL A 179 -12.39 27.71 12.46
N TYR A 180 -12.05 27.80 11.18
CA TYR A 180 -12.29 26.76 10.18
C TYR A 180 -10.94 26.19 9.75
N THR A 181 -10.78 24.87 9.84
CA THR A 181 -9.52 24.16 9.56
C THR A 181 -9.61 23.47 8.20
N VAL A 182 -8.64 23.75 7.31
CA VAL A 182 -8.53 23.11 6.00
C VAL A 182 -7.25 22.27 5.95
N LEU A 183 -7.41 20.95 5.81
CA LEU A 183 -6.32 20.01 5.56
C LEU A 183 -6.05 19.92 4.05
N VAL A 184 -5.02 20.62 3.59
CA VAL A 184 -4.57 20.58 2.20
C VAL A 184 -3.56 19.45 2.03
N THR A 185 -3.97 18.36 1.37
CA THR A 185 -3.08 17.25 1.01
C THR A 185 -2.50 17.50 -0.38
N ARG A 186 -1.19 17.72 -0.46
CA ARG A 186 -0.46 17.79 -1.74
C ARG A 186 -0.15 16.37 -2.22
N GLU A 187 -0.41 16.08 -3.50
CA GLU A 187 -0.17 14.75 -4.07
C GLU A 187 1.32 14.34 -4.03
N LEU A 188 1.55 13.02 -3.99
CA LEU A 188 2.89 12.43 -4.04
C LEU A 188 3.57 12.68 -5.39
N VAL A 189 4.77 13.26 -5.35
CA VAL A 189 5.65 13.44 -6.51
C VAL A 189 5.86 12.10 -7.25
N PRO A 190 5.64 12.02 -8.58
CA PRO A 190 5.69 10.76 -9.35
C PRO A 190 7.07 10.05 -9.48
N MET A 191 8.04 10.34 -8.61
CA MET A 191 9.39 9.75 -8.61
C MET A 191 9.92 9.51 -7.20
N VAL A 192 11.03 8.76 -7.12
CA VAL A 192 11.80 8.62 -5.89
C VAL A 192 12.55 9.92 -5.59
N VAL A 193 12.29 10.49 -4.42
CA VAL A 193 13.02 11.63 -3.86
C VAL A 193 14.41 11.17 -3.41
N THR A 194 15.45 11.91 -3.80
CA THR A 194 16.82 11.69 -3.34
C THR A 194 17.29 12.90 -2.53
N PHE A 195 17.52 12.71 -1.23
CA PHE A 195 18.05 13.77 -0.35
C PHE A 195 19.55 13.95 -0.56
N THR A 196 20.04 15.18 -0.36
CA THR A 196 21.47 15.51 -0.50
C THR A 196 22.30 15.02 0.69
N ASP A 197 21.74 15.02 1.89
CA ASP A 197 22.34 14.40 3.07
C ASP A 197 21.96 12.91 3.17
N GLY A 198 22.98 12.06 3.30
CA GLY A 198 22.81 10.62 3.50
C GLY A 198 22.15 10.25 4.82
N LYS A 199 22.20 11.10 5.86
CA LYS A 199 21.47 10.88 7.10
C LYS A 199 19.98 11.22 6.93
N GLN A 200 19.62 12.38 6.38
CA GLN A 200 18.22 12.67 5.97
C GLN A 200 17.65 11.58 5.05
N GLN A 201 18.45 11.08 4.10
CA GLN A 201 18.05 9.98 3.22
C GLN A 201 17.74 8.67 3.98
N LEU A 202 18.40 8.40 5.11
CA LEU A 202 18.11 7.26 5.97
C LEU A 202 16.90 7.54 6.88
N ASP A 203 16.85 8.71 7.51
CA ASP A 203 15.86 9.10 8.51
C ASP A 203 14.46 9.30 7.90
N TYR A 204 14.37 9.77 6.64
CA TYR A 204 13.11 10.09 5.96
C TYR A 204 12.63 9.02 4.95
N GLU A 205 13.36 7.91 4.78
CA GLU A 205 12.97 6.80 3.89
C GLU A 205 11.87 5.93 4.52
N CYS A 206 10.71 5.82 3.87
CA CYS A 206 9.62 4.95 4.26
C CYS A 206 9.99 3.47 4.06
N PRO A 207 9.81 2.59 5.06
CA PRO A 207 10.23 1.19 4.97
C PRO A 207 9.46 0.39 3.91
N VAL A 208 8.24 0.79 3.51
CA VAL A 208 7.47 0.05 2.49
C VAL A 208 7.85 0.43 1.06
N SER A 209 7.86 1.73 0.74
CA SER A 209 8.06 2.23 -0.63
C SER A 209 9.51 2.59 -0.98
N LEU A 210 10.40 2.69 0.00
CA LEU A 210 11.78 3.17 -0.16
C LEU A 210 11.88 4.56 -0.83
N ASN A 211 10.84 5.37 -0.66
CA ASN A 211 10.76 6.79 -1.02
C ASN A 211 10.62 7.63 0.26
N ALA A 212 10.65 8.96 0.13
CA ALA A 212 10.31 9.88 1.22
C ALA A 212 8.95 9.52 1.86
N PHE A 213 8.83 9.64 3.19
CA PHE A 213 7.54 9.52 3.88
C PHE A 213 6.49 10.47 3.29
N TYR A 214 5.36 9.91 2.89
CA TYR A 214 4.23 10.66 2.33
C TYR A 214 3.05 10.62 3.30
N ARG A 215 2.70 11.78 3.87
CA ARG A 215 1.73 11.88 4.97
C ARG A 215 2.13 10.93 6.11
N PRO A 216 3.28 11.17 6.79
CA PRO A 216 3.83 10.28 7.79
C PRO A 216 2.85 10.07 8.94
N VAL A 217 2.66 8.81 9.30
CA VAL A 217 1.90 8.36 10.47
C VAL A 217 2.84 7.50 11.31
N SER A 218 2.89 7.78 12.60
CA SER A 218 3.54 6.93 13.58
C SER A 218 2.56 6.01 14.30
N VAL A 219 3.07 4.91 14.84
CA VAL A 219 2.32 3.94 15.64
C VAL A 219 2.45 4.31 17.12
N ASN A 220 1.32 4.56 17.79
CA ASN A 220 1.29 4.81 19.24
C ASN A 220 1.96 3.66 20.02
N HIS A 221 2.66 4.01 21.10
CA HIS A 221 3.38 3.10 21.99
C HIS A 221 4.53 2.28 21.37
N SER A 222 4.95 2.54 20.12
CA SER A 222 6.13 1.90 19.53
C SER A 222 7.45 2.48 20.07
N ASP A 223 8.36 1.61 20.54
CA ASP A 223 9.74 1.95 20.92
C ASP A 223 10.75 0.98 20.26
N PRO A 224 11.60 1.44 19.32
CA PRO A 224 11.66 2.81 18.79
C PRO A 224 10.41 3.15 17.97
N LYS A 225 10.15 4.46 17.81
CA LYS A 225 8.96 4.99 17.12
C LYS A 225 8.87 4.51 15.66
N SER A 226 7.95 3.59 15.39
CA SER A 226 7.61 3.11 14.05
C SER A 226 6.90 4.21 13.27
N ILE A 227 7.43 4.59 12.09
CA ILE A 227 6.86 5.61 11.19
C ILE A 227 6.70 5.03 9.79
N PHE A 228 5.58 5.33 9.14
CA PHE A 228 5.22 4.88 7.79
C PHE A 228 4.51 6.00 7.01
N SER A 229 4.55 5.96 5.67
CA SER A 229 3.62 6.77 4.85
C SER A 229 2.20 6.24 5.01
N ARG A 230 1.23 7.11 5.26
CA ARG A 230 -0.17 6.75 5.57
C ARG A 230 -0.79 5.68 4.66
N PRO A 231 -0.71 5.74 3.31
CA PRO A 231 -1.39 4.76 2.45
C PRO A 231 -0.91 3.33 2.65
N TYR A 232 0.38 3.13 2.94
CA TYR A 232 0.96 1.79 3.07
C TYR A 232 0.66 1.16 4.43
N ILE A 233 0.67 1.94 5.51
CA ILE A 233 0.32 1.41 6.83
C ILE A 233 -1.19 1.21 6.99
N GLU A 234 -2.03 2.02 6.31
CA GLU A 234 -3.47 1.77 6.24
C GLU A 234 -3.82 0.52 5.42
N MET A 235 -3.01 0.16 4.41
CA MET A 235 -3.07 -1.10 3.69
C MET A 235 -2.64 -2.30 4.56
N LEU A 236 -1.48 -2.21 5.24
CA LEU A 236 -0.96 -3.31 6.06
C LEU A 236 -1.82 -3.57 7.30
N ALA A 237 -2.22 -2.52 8.03
CA ALA A 237 -3.08 -2.64 9.21
C ALA A 237 -4.46 -3.25 8.90
N ARG A 238 -5.00 -3.02 7.69
CA ARG A 238 -6.24 -3.67 7.23
C ARG A 238 -6.09 -5.20 7.12
N ARG A 239 -4.90 -5.68 6.76
CA ARG A 239 -4.61 -7.10 6.52
C ARG A 239 -4.27 -7.83 7.82
N SER A 240 -3.38 -7.28 8.64
CA SER A 240 -2.77 -7.98 9.77
C SER A 240 -3.12 -7.45 11.16
N LYS A 241 -3.62 -6.20 11.26
CA LYS A 241 -3.86 -5.49 12.53
C LYS A 241 -2.65 -5.40 13.49
N VAL A 242 -1.42 -5.59 13.01
CA VAL A 242 -0.18 -5.44 13.79
C VAL A 242 0.75 -4.39 13.15
N ASP A 243 1.63 -3.77 13.94
CA ASP A 243 2.74 -2.95 13.43
C ASP A 243 3.70 -3.86 12.62
N PRO A 244 3.91 -3.57 11.32
CA PRO A 244 4.80 -4.36 10.47
C PRO A 244 6.20 -4.57 11.05
N LEU A 245 6.76 -3.60 11.78
CA LEU A 245 8.14 -3.66 12.26
C LEU A 245 8.27 -4.32 13.64
N SER A 246 7.29 -4.15 14.54
CA SER A 246 7.35 -4.64 15.93
C SER A 246 6.46 -5.86 16.23
N ASP A 247 5.58 -6.27 15.30
CA ASP A 247 4.55 -7.31 15.48
C ASP A 247 3.51 -7.00 16.58
N CYS A 248 3.54 -5.80 17.16
CA CYS A 248 2.65 -5.41 18.24
C CYS A 248 1.22 -5.15 17.70
N PRO A 249 0.15 -5.66 18.35
CA PRO A 249 -1.23 -5.38 17.97
C PRO A 249 -1.57 -3.89 17.95
N LEU A 250 -2.28 -3.46 16.91
CA LEU A 250 -2.72 -2.08 16.70
C LEU A 250 -4.07 -1.85 17.39
N GLY A 251 -4.03 -1.36 18.63
CA GLY A 251 -5.22 -0.97 19.39
C GLY A 251 -5.91 0.30 18.86
N ASP A 252 -7.03 0.69 19.48
CA ASP A 252 -7.78 1.87 19.05
C ASP A 252 -6.94 3.16 19.10
N GLY A 253 -7.13 4.03 18.11
CA GLY A 253 -6.37 5.28 18.01
C GLY A 253 -4.87 5.11 17.73
N TRP A 254 -4.40 3.96 17.21
CA TRP A 254 -2.97 3.70 16.99
C TRP A 254 -2.23 4.69 16.06
N LYS A 255 -2.96 5.45 15.23
CA LYS A 255 -2.39 6.37 14.22
C LYS A 255 -2.13 7.76 14.80
N VAL A 256 -0.88 8.23 14.75
CA VAL A 256 -0.55 9.65 15.03
C VAL A 256 0.04 10.31 13.77
N PRO A 257 -0.61 11.35 13.20
CA PRO A 257 -0.06 12.12 12.08
C PRO A 257 1.16 12.97 12.49
N GLU A 258 2.25 12.86 11.74
CA GLU A 258 3.52 13.55 12.02
C GLU A 258 3.66 14.86 11.22
N LEU A 259 2.76 15.83 11.43
CA LEU A 259 2.76 17.10 10.66
C LEU A 259 4.08 17.88 10.74
N ASP A 260 4.81 17.78 11.86
CA ASP A 260 6.14 18.39 12.01
C ASP A 260 7.27 17.58 11.37
N LEU A 261 7.01 16.35 10.90
CA LEU A 261 7.91 15.63 10.00
C LEU A 261 7.71 16.08 8.55
N ASP A 262 6.45 16.24 8.09
CA ASP A 262 6.14 16.82 6.77
C ASP A 262 6.81 18.20 6.60
N LYS A 263 6.67 19.11 7.59
CA LYS A 263 7.34 20.43 7.57
C LYS A 263 8.88 20.32 7.45
N ARG A 264 9.52 19.47 8.28
CA ARG A 264 10.99 19.30 8.28
C ARG A 264 11.51 18.66 7.00
N MET A 265 10.78 17.69 6.45
CA MET A 265 11.11 17.08 5.17
C MET A 265 10.94 18.06 4.01
N SER A 266 9.90 18.90 4.05
CA SER A 266 9.63 19.92 3.02
C SER A 266 10.80 20.89 2.86
N ALA A 267 11.37 21.37 3.98
CA ALA A 267 12.54 22.25 4.01
C ALA A 267 13.90 21.53 3.88
N SER A 268 13.91 20.22 3.60
CA SER A 268 15.15 19.44 3.44
C SER A 268 15.62 19.43 1.98
N SER A 269 16.93 19.56 1.76
CA SER A 269 17.50 19.77 0.42
C SER A 269 17.62 18.47 -0.38
N VAL A 270 17.03 18.46 -1.58
CA VAL A 270 16.91 17.30 -2.47
C VAL A 270 17.51 17.56 -3.85
N MET A 271 17.97 16.51 -4.52
CA MET A 271 18.38 16.55 -5.93
C MET A 271 17.15 16.55 -6.86
N CYS A 272 17.26 17.18 -8.03
CA CYS A 272 16.29 17.04 -9.10
C CYS A 272 16.09 15.55 -9.49
N VAL A 273 14.85 15.12 -9.71
CA VAL A 273 14.52 13.73 -10.13
C VAL A 273 15.14 13.35 -11.49
N PHE A 274 15.52 14.34 -12.31
CA PHE A 274 16.20 14.17 -13.60
C PHE A 274 17.73 14.37 -13.51
N ASN A 275 18.32 14.26 -12.31
CA ASN A 275 19.78 14.27 -12.13
C ASN A 275 20.49 13.23 -13.03
N TYR A 276 19.88 12.07 -13.25
CA TYR A 276 20.41 11.03 -14.17
C TYR A 276 20.51 11.47 -15.65
N ARG A 277 19.90 12.60 -16.03
CA ARG A 277 20.02 13.26 -17.34
C ARG A 277 20.87 14.54 -17.31
N GLY A 278 21.63 14.78 -16.23
CA GLY A 278 22.50 15.96 -16.05
C GLY A 278 21.85 17.15 -15.34
N CYS A 279 20.78 16.95 -14.56
CA CYS A 279 20.20 18.03 -13.76
C CYS A 279 20.79 18.10 -12.34
N ASP A 280 21.96 18.73 -12.20
CA ASP A 280 22.66 18.93 -10.91
C ASP A 280 21.97 19.92 -9.95
N ARG A 281 20.71 20.31 -10.20
CA ARG A 281 19.99 21.26 -9.34
C ARG A 281 19.64 20.63 -7.98
N VAL A 282 19.97 21.37 -6.92
CA VAL A 282 19.51 21.17 -5.54
C VAL A 282 18.42 22.21 -5.25
N MET A 283 17.38 21.82 -4.53
CA MET A 283 16.27 22.67 -4.08
C MET A 283 15.66 22.11 -2.78
N GLU A 284 14.72 22.81 -2.17
CA GLU A 284 13.90 22.21 -1.11
C GLU A 284 12.89 21.18 -1.69
N LEU A 285 12.48 20.20 -0.89
CA LEU A 285 11.47 19.22 -1.30
C LEU A 285 10.10 19.87 -1.60
N SER A 286 9.79 20.99 -0.93
CA SER A 286 8.68 21.89 -1.23
C SER A 286 8.68 22.37 -2.70
N GLU A 287 9.86 22.63 -3.28
CA GLU A 287 10.07 23.20 -4.62
C GLU A 287 10.23 22.13 -5.73
N LEU A 288 10.48 20.88 -5.36
CA LEU A 288 10.81 19.79 -6.31
C LEU A 288 9.70 19.56 -7.35
N GLY A 289 8.43 19.67 -6.93
CA GLY A 289 7.25 19.45 -7.78
C GLY A 289 7.22 20.33 -9.04
N PRO A 290 7.10 21.67 -8.93
CA PRO A 290 7.08 22.56 -10.09
C PRO A 290 8.40 22.57 -10.86
N HIS A 291 9.56 22.48 -10.18
CA HIS A 291 10.82 22.35 -10.91
C HIS A 291 10.83 21.13 -11.83
N SER A 292 10.27 19.99 -11.39
CA SER A 292 10.24 18.76 -12.19
C SER A 292 9.29 18.84 -13.40
N LEU A 293 8.29 19.74 -13.40
CA LEU A 293 7.50 20.01 -14.60
C LEU A 293 8.27 20.81 -15.64
N ASP A 294 8.91 21.89 -15.19
CA ASP A 294 9.54 22.90 -16.05
C ASP A 294 11.07 22.64 -16.22
N CYS A 295 11.54 21.43 -15.93
CA CYS A 295 12.95 21.04 -16.03
C CYS A 295 13.37 20.75 -17.49
N PRO A 296 14.45 21.38 -18.02
CA PRO A 296 14.89 21.16 -19.40
C PRO A 296 15.48 19.75 -19.63
N HIS A 297 15.80 19.01 -18.55
CA HIS A 297 16.28 17.63 -18.62
C HIS A 297 15.17 16.58 -18.43
N LYS A 298 13.90 17.00 -18.26
CA LYS A 298 12.74 16.10 -18.26
C LYS A 298 12.69 15.27 -19.56
N PRO A 299 12.36 13.96 -19.54
CA PRO A 299 12.09 13.22 -20.77
C PRO A 299 10.86 13.79 -21.50
N THR A 300 10.94 13.90 -22.82
CA THR A 300 9.78 14.28 -23.66
C THR A 300 8.82 13.11 -23.85
N GLY A 301 9.35 11.89 -23.99
CA GLY A 301 8.60 10.68 -24.32
C GLY A 301 8.43 10.46 -25.82
N ASP A 302 8.92 11.38 -26.65
CA ASP A 302 9.09 11.21 -28.10
C ASP A 302 10.30 10.33 -28.39
N LEU A 303 10.17 9.40 -29.34
CA LEU A 303 11.20 8.43 -29.68
C LEU A 303 11.53 8.48 -31.19
N ASP A 304 12.81 8.60 -31.54
CA ASP A 304 13.23 8.60 -32.95
C ASP A 304 13.04 7.20 -33.55
N ALA A 305 12.28 7.10 -34.64
CA ALA A 305 12.04 5.86 -35.36
C ALA A 305 13.34 5.13 -35.77
N LYS A 306 14.44 5.87 -35.97
CA LYS A 306 15.75 5.32 -36.36
C LYS A 306 16.34 4.31 -35.39
N ASP A 307 16.08 4.48 -34.08
CA ASP A 307 16.46 3.51 -33.02
C ASP A 307 15.96 2.08 -33.31
N VAL A 308 14.93 1.96 -34.15
CA VAL A 308 14.35 0.71 -34.62
C VAL A 308 14.72 0.47 -36.08
N THR A 309 14.45 1.42 -36.98
CA THR A 309 14.58 1.20 -38.43
C THR A 309 16.02 1.06 -38.92
N GLU A 310 17.01 1.56 -38.17
CA GLU A 310 18.43 1.41 -38.48
C GLU A 310 19.06 0.17 -37.82
N THR A 311 18.28 -0.67 -37.12
CA THR A 311 18.79 -1.91 -36.49
C THR A 311 18.87 -3.07 -37.48
N ASP A 312 19.79 -3.99 -37.23
CA ASP A 312 20.08 -5.07 -38.19
C ASP A 312 18.91 -6.05 -38.35
N TRP A 313 18.21 -6.39 -37.25
CA TRP A 313 16.99 -7.21 -37.34
C TRP A 313 15.92 -6.55 -38.22
N TYR A 314 15.76 -5.23 -38.15
CA TYR A 314 14.76 -4.52 -38.96
C TYR A 314 15.16 -4.54 -40.43
N LYS A 315 16.45 -4.28 -40.73
CA LYS A 315 16.97 -4.37 -42.10
C LYS A 315 16.82 -5.78 -42.69
N GLU A 316 17.10 -6.82 -41.91
CA GLU A 316 16.95 -8.22 -42.33
C GLU A 316 15.47 -8.60 -42.52
N HIS A 317 14.61 -8.25 -41.57
CA HIS A 317 13.17 -8.57 -41.59
C HIS A 317 12.42 -7.83 -42.70
N PHE A 318 12.87 -6.63 -43.09
CA PHE A 318 12.29 -5.88 -44.22
C PHE A 318 13.11 -5.95 -45.53
N ALA A 319 14.12 -6.84 -45.61
CA ALA A 319 14.84 -7.13 -46.85
C ALA A 319 14.11 -8.10 -47.79
N SER A 320 13.05 -8.79 -47.33
CA SER A 320 12.27 -9.72 -48.15
C SER A 320 10.77 -9.40 -48.13
N SER A 321 10.09 -9.65 -49.25
CA SER A 321 8.71 -9.23 -49.49
C SER A 321 7.63 -10.14 -48.87
N THR A 322 8.00 -11.06 -47.98
CA THR A 322 7.10 -12.07 -47.39
C THR A 322 7.02 -12.03 -45.86
N CYS A 323 7.78 -11.14 -45.20
CA CYS A 323 7.96 -11.18 -43.72
C CYS A 323 6.76 -10.70 -42.87
N LEU A 324 5.59 -10.40 -43.45
CA LEU A 324 4.37 -10.11 -42.70
C LEU A 324 3.48 -11.35 -42.47
N GLU A 325 3.80 -12.49 -43.06
CA GLU A 325 3.09 -13.76 -42.84
C GLU A 325 3.46 -14.37 -41.48
N ILE A 326 2.77 -13.93 -40.41
CA ILE A 326 2.83 -14.63 -39.11
C ILE A 326 2.00 -15.91 -39.23
N GLU A 327 2.66 -17.06 -39.16
CA GLU A 327 2.06 -18.40 -39.16
C GLU A 327 1.19 -18.65 -37.91
N THR A 328 -0.02 -18.07 -37.88
CA THR A 328 -0.99 -18.32 -36.81
C THR A 328 -1.99 -19.40 -37.24
N HIS A 329 -2.20 -20.41 -36.39
CA HIS A 329 -3.31 -21.35 -36.54
C HIS A 329 -4.65 -20.80 -36.01
N HIS A 330 -4.80 -19.46 -35.93
CA HIS A 330 -6.00 -18.83 -35.37
C HIS A 330 -7.14 -18.79 -36.39
N VAL A 331 -8.30 -19.33 -36.02
CA VAL A 331 -9.53 -19.22 -36.79
C VAL A 331 -10.48 -18.26 -36.04
N SER A 332 -10.87 -17.17 -36.70
CA SER A 332 -11.87 -16.24 -36.17
C SER A 332 -13.27 -16.85 -36.26
N GLU A 333 -13.76 -17.40 -35.14
CA GLU A 333 -15.09 -18.01 -35.03
C GLU A 333 -15.92 -17.45 -33.86
N MET A 334 -17.25 -17.58 -33.97
CA MET A 334 -18.20 -17.12 -32.96
C MET A 334 -18.40 -18.18 -31.87
N ARG A 335 -17.79 -17.93 -30.71
CA ARG A 335 -17.60 -18.93 -29.64
C ARG A 335 -18.85 -19.10 -28.76
N SER A 336 -18.92 -20.22 -28.02
CA SER A 336 -20.13 -20.57 -27.25
C SER A 336 -20.47 -19.57 -26.15
N TRP A 337 -19.46 -18.93 -25.53
CA TRP A 337 -19.66 -17.91 -24.49
C TRP A 337 -20.10 -16.57 -25.08
N GLU A 338 -19.62 -16.22 -26.27
CA GLU A 338 -19.97 -14.98 -26.99
C GLU A 338 -21.45 -15.00 -27.40
N LYS A 339 -21.95 -16.15 -27.87
CA LYS A 339 -23.38 -16.37 -28.15
C LYS A 339 -24.27 -16.19 -26.91
N ARG A 340 -23.75 -16.42 -25.69
CA ARG A 340 -24.47 -16.19 -24.42
C ARG A 340 -24.52 -14.71 -24.00
N LEU A 341 -23.74 -13.83 -24.65
CA LEU A 341 -23.72 -12.39 -24.39
C LEU A 341 -24.58 -11.58 -25.38
N GLN A 342 -25.18 -12.20 -26.40
CA GLN A 342 -25.92 -11.49 -27.44
C GLN A 342 -27.41 -11.31 -27.07
N ILE A 343 -27.90 -10.06 -27.05
CA ILE A 343 -29.31 -9.76 -26.73
C ILE A 343 -30.23 -10.20 -27.88
N THR A 344 -31.36 -10.84 -27.58
CA THR A 344 -32.27 -11.43 -28.57
C THR A 344 -33.18 -10.43 -29.32
N ALA A 345 -33.28 -9.16 -28.90
CA ALA A 345 -34.10 -8.10 -29.51
C ALA A 345 -33.65 -6.72 -28.97
N GLU A 346 -33.95 -5.53 -29.53
CA GLU A 346 -34.50 -5.16 -30.87
C GLU A 346 -33.54 -4.22 -31.65
N GLU A 347 -32.41 -3.81 -31.05
CA GLU A 347 -31.64 -2.65 -31.51
C GLU A 347 -30.56 -3.01 -32.56
N ASP A 348 -30.96 -3.09 -33.83
CA ASP A 348 -30.12 -3.51 -34.96
C ASP A 348 -29.09 -2.46 -35.45
N ASN A 349 -28.71 -1.48 -34.61
CA ASN A 349 -27.75 -0.42 -34.97
C ASN A 349 -26.44 -0.52 -34.16
N VAL A 350 -25.34 -0.79 -34.85
CA VAL A 350 -23.98 -0.94 -34.29
C VAL A 350 -23.52 0.28 -33.49
N ASP A 351 -23.79 1.50 -33.97
CA ASP A 351 -23.30 2.72 -33.32
C ASP A 351 -24.14 3.12 -32.09
N LYS A 352 -25.43 2.75 -32.06
CA LYS A 352 -26.22 2.80 -30.81
C LYS A 352 -25.70 1.80 -29.78
N LEU A 353 -25.43 0.55 -30.20
CA LEU A 353 -24.88 -0.48 -29.31
C LEU A 353 -23.52 -0.05 -28.73
N ARG A 354 -22.67 0.61 -29.54
CA ARG A 354 -21.43 1.26 -29.06
C ARG A 354 -21.70 2.33 -28.02
N ALA A 355 -22.58 3.29 -28.31
CA ALA A 355 -22.88 4.39 -27.39
C ALA A 355 -23.39 3.88 -26.02
N MET A 356 -24.24 2.85 -26.00
CA MET A 356 -24.69 2.21 -24.76
C MET A 356 -23.57 1.48 -24.03
N ALA A 357 -22.67 0.77 -24.74
CA ALA A 357 -21.50 0.16 -24.12
C ALA A 357 -20.59 1.22 -23.48
N ASP A 358 -20.30 2.32 -24.18
CA ASP A 358 -19.46 3.42 -23.71
C ASP A 358 -20.09 4.14 -22.50
N GLU A 359 -21.41 4.28 -22.45
CA GLU A 359 -22.14 4.79 -21.27
C GLU A 359 -21.95 3.86 -20.06
N HIS A 360 -22.05 2.55 -20.23
CA HIS A 360 -21.77 1.60 -19.15
C HIS A 360 -20.30 1.60 -18.70
N LEU A 361 -19.35 1.86 -19.60
CA LEU A 361 -17.94 2.08 -19.23
C LEU A 361 -17.74 3.37 -18.42
N GLN A 362 -18.51 4.44 -18.70
CA GLN A 362 -18.53 5.62 -17.83
C GLN A 362 -19.14 5.30 -16.45
N HIS A 363 -20.21 4.50 -16.39
CA HIS A 363 -20.80 4.08 -15.11
C HIS A 363 -19.85 3.21 -14.29
N TYR A 364 -19.15 2.25 -14.90
CA TYR A 364 -18.06 1.50 -14.27
C TYR A 364 -17.01 2.44 -13.65
N ARG A 365 -16.44 3.35 -14.45
CA ARG A 365 -15.42 4.32 -14.00
C ARG A 365 -15.89 5.21 -12.84
N LYS A 366 -17.15 5.68 -12.87
CA LYS A 366 -17.76 6.50 -11.79
C LYS A 366 -18.00 5.70 -10.50
N ARG A 367 -18.20 4.38 -10.59
CA ARG A 367 -18.64 3.50 -9.48
C ARG A 367 -17.50 2.66 -8.87
N LEU A 368 -16.30 2.66 -9.45
CA LEU A 368 -15.15 1.91 -8.94
C LEU A 368 -14.85 2.21 -7.45
N PRO A 369 -14.46 1.21 -6.63
CA PRO A 369 -14.21 1.43 -5.21
C PRO A 369 -13.03 2.38 -4.98
N LYS A 370 -13.28 3.49 -4.29
CA LYS A 370 -12.22 4.36 -3.79
C LYS A 370 -11.57 3.75 -2.54
N PRO A 371 -10.27 4.01 -2.25
CA PRO A 371 -9.59 3.44 -1.09
C PRO A 371 -10.31 3.74 0.23
N GLY A 372 -10.87 2.69 0.85
CA GLY A 372 -11.64 2.80 2.10
C GLY A 372 -13.16 2.91 1.94
N GLY A 373 -13.70 2.94 0.71
CA GLY A 373 -15.13 2.86 0.46
C GLY A 373 -15.72 1.48 0.76
N HIS A 374 -17.02 1.43 1.08
CA HIS A 374 -17.75 0.18 1.31
C HIS A 374 -18.00 -0.57 -0.01
N LEU A 375 -17.79 -1.89 -0.02
CA LEU A 375 -18.07 -2.78 -1.17
C LEU A 375 -19.55 -3.25 -1.20
N GLN A 376 -20.48 -2.34 -0.88
CA GLN A 376 -21.92 -2.60 -0.94
C GLN A 376 -22.54 -1.68 -1.99
N TYR A 377 -23.20 -2.30 -2.97
CA TYR A 377 -23.87 -1.64 -4.09
C TYR A 377 -25.34 -2.07 -4.09
N GLU A 378 -26.25 -1.14 -4.41
CA GLU A 378 -27.67 -1.47 -4.60
C GLU A 378 -27.90 -2.31 -5.87
N GLU A 379 -29.13 -2.81 -6.03
CA GLU A 379 -29.45 -3.83 -7.03
C GLU A 379 -29.53 -3.26 -8.46
N GLY A 380 -28.37 -3.23 -9.12
CA GLY A 380 -28.16 -2.67 -10.46
C GLY A 380 -26.86 -1.85 -10.55
N ASP A 381 -26.31 -1.44 -9.41
CA ASP A 381 -25.26 -0.43 -9.33
C ASP A 381 -23.82 -0.98 -9.18
N SER A 382 -23.64 -2.28 -9.41
CA SER A 382 -22.32 -2.90 -9.42
C SER A 382 -21.44 -2.40 -10.58
N PRO A 383 -20.15 -2.06 -10.35
CA PRO A 383 -19.21 -1.72 -11.42
C PRO A 383 -18.97 -2.93 -12.35
N LEU A 384 -18.95 -4.15 -11.79
CA LEU A 384 -18.78 -5.37 -12.59
C LEU A 384 -20.00 -5.62 -13.49
N GLN A 385 -21.22 -5.38 -13.00
CA GLN A 385 -22.44 -5.47 -13.82
C GLN A 385 -22.42 -4.45 -14.98
N SER A 386 -21.81 -3.28 -14.76
CA SER A 386 -21.61 -2.28 -15.81
C SER A 386 -20.64 -2.79 -16.90
N LEU A 387 -19.54 -3.44 -16.52
CA LEU A 387 -18.65 -4.11 -17.48
C LEU A 387 -19.31 -5.31 -18.18
N GLU A 388 -20.16 -6.07 -17.50
CA GLU A 388 -20.92 -7.18 -18.10
C GLU A 388 -21.87 -6.65 -19.18
N GLN A 389 -22.58 -5.56 -18.90
CA GLN A 389 -23.51 -4.95 -19.85
C GLN A 389 -22.79 -4.31 -21.06
N ALA A 390 -21.61 -3.70 -20.86
CA ALA A 390 -20.77 -3.24 -21.98
C ALA A 390 -20.30 -4.41 -22.88
N ALA A 391 -19.91 -5.54 -22.29
CA ALA A 391 -19.54 -6.74 -23.06
C ALA A 391 -20.74 -7.34 -23.83
N VAL A 392 -21.94 -7.33 -23.24
CA VAL A 392 -23.20 -7.73 -23.90
C VAL A 392 -23.51 -6.85 -25.12
N TYR A 393 -23.34 -5.53 -25.01
CA TYR A 393 -23.56 -4.62 -26.13
C TYR A 393 -22.51 -4.78 -27.24
N TYR A 394 -21.21 -4.87 -26.93
CA TYR A 394 -20.20 -5.12 -27.98
C TYR A 394 -20.35 -6.51 -28.63
N ALA A 395 -20.69 -7.56 -27.87
CA ALA A 395 -20.97 -8.90 -28.44
C ALA A 395 -22.20 -8.88 -29.36
N SER A 396 -23.22 -8.09 -29.03
CA SER A 396 -24.40 -7.87 -29.87
C SER A 396 -24.06 -7.07 -31.13
N ALA A 397 -23.16 -6.09 -31.05
CA ALA A 397 -22.65 -5.36 -32.21
C ALA A 397 -21.83 -6.26 -33.16
N ILE A 398 -20.99 -7.16 -32.62
CA ILE A 398 -20.25 -8.17 -33.41
C ILE A 398 -21.20 -9.10 -34.17
N ARG A 399 -22.38 -9.42 -33.63
CA ARG A 399 -23.40 -10.22 -34.35
C ARG A 399 -23.86 -9.53 -35.64
N LEU A 400 -23.97 -8.19 -35.62
CA LEU A 400 -24.39 -7.39 -36.78
C LEU A 400 -23.24 -7.10 -37.74
N SER A 401 -22.04 -6.84 -37.22
CA SER A 401 -20.84 -6.40 -37.97
C SER A 401 -19.63 -7.29 -37.68
N SER A 402 -19.75 -8.58 -37.99
CA SER A 402 -18.76 -9.63 -37.62
C SER A 402 -17.41 -9.57 -38.34
N LYS A 403 -17.23 -8.62 -39.25
CA LYS A 403 -15.95 -8.34 -39.95
C LYS A 403 -15.24 -7.10 -39.41
N GLU A 404 -15.83 -6.39 -38.46
CA GLU A 404 -15.34 -5.11 -38.00
C GLU A 404 -14.38 -5.27 -36.82
N ALA A 405 -13.09 -5.38 -37.13
CA ALA A 405 -12.00 -5.65 -36.19
C ALA A 405 -12.06 -4.81 -34.89
N ARG A 406 -12.48 -3.53 -34.97
CA ARG A 406 -12.58 -2.65 -33.81
C ARG A 406 -13.59 -3.12 -32.77
N LEU A 407 -14.68 -3.79 -33.16
CA LEU A 407 -15.66 -4.34 -32.22
C LEU A 407 -15.07 -5.51 -31.41
N HIS A 408 -14.32 -6.40 -32.08
CA HIS A 408 -13.61 -7.49 -31.41
C HIS A 408 -12.56 -6.93 -30.44
N PHE A 409 -11.80 -5.91 -30.83
CA PHE A 409 -10.84 -5.24 -29.95
C PHE A 409 -11.49 -4.59 -28.71
N LEU A 410 -12.60 -3.87 -28.90
CA LEU A 410 -13.36 -3.26 -27.79
C LEU A 410 -13.91 -4.31 -26.81
N LEU A 411 -14.47 -5.42 -27.32
CA LEU A 411 -14.90 -6.53 -26.46
C LEU A 411 -13.69 -7.17 -25.72
N GLY A 412 -12.53 -7.25 -26.35
CA GLY A 412 -11.28 -7.69 -25.73
C GLY A 412 -10.88 -6.82 -24.53
N LEU A 413 -10.90 -5.49 -24.70
CA LEU A 413 -10.61 -4.53 -23.63
C LEU A 413 -11.57 -4.68 -22.44
N VAL A 414 -12.88 -4.85 -22.68
CA VAL A 414 -13.86 -5.04 -21.59
C VAL A 414 -13.64 -6.36 -20.86
N LEU A 415 -13.26 -7.43 -21.55
CA LEU A 415 -12.96 -8.73 -20.92
C LEU A 415 -11.67 -8.69 -20.09
N GLU A 416 -10.68 -7.89 -20.50
CA GLU A 416 -9.46 -7.65 -19.73
C GLU A 416 -9.74 -6.77 -18.50
N GLU A 417 -10.53 -5.70 -18.65
CA GLU A 417 -11.00 -4.90 -17.50
C GLU A 417 -11.86 -5.71 -16.52
N GLN A 418 -12.69 -6.64 -16.98
CA GLN A 418 -13.43 -7.55 -16.08
C GLN A 418 -12.49 -8.39 -15.22
N HIS A 419 -11.33 -8.81 -15.74
CA HIS A 419 -10.33 -9.56 -14.97
C HIS A 419 -9.65 -8.68 -13.91
N TYR A 420 -9.21 -7.47 -14.26
CA TYR A 420 -8.63 -6.55 -13.26
C TYR A 420 -9.68 -6.09 -12.23
N ALA A 421 -10.95 -5.93 -12.64
CA ALA A 421 -12.06 -5.60 -11.76
C ALA A 421 -12.34 -6.68 -10.70
N THR A 422 -12.21 -7.98 -11.03
CA THR A 422 -12.31 -9.06 -10.03
C THR A 422 -11.05 -9.11 -9.15
N GLU A 423 -9.86 -9.14 -9.75
CA GLU A 423 -8.60 -9.45 -9.06
C GLU A 423 -8.00 -8.31 -8.22
N MET A 424 -8.36 -7.04 -8.47
CA MET A 424 -7.88 -5.91 -7.66
C MET A 424 -8.90 -5.42 -6.63
N TYR A 425 -10.19 -5.55 -6.93
CA TYR A 425 -11.27 -4.93 -6.15
C TYR A 425 -12.21 -5.93 -5.47
N GLY A 426 -12.12 -7.23 -5.80
CA GLY A 426 -12.92 -8.29 -5.17
C GLY A 426 -14.39 -8.27 -5.59
N LEU A 427 -14.70 -7.64 -6.73
CA LEU A 427 -16.05 -7.59 -7.26
C LEU A 427 -16.48 -8.99 -7.72
N GLN A 428 -17.47 -9.58 -7.05
CA GLN A 428 -17.99 -10.92 -7.37
C GLN A 428 -19.31 -10.84 -8.14
N LYS A 429 -19.57 -11.84 -8.99
CA LYS A 429 -20.88 -12.03 -9.65
C LYS A 429 -21.90 -12.51 -8.63
N LYS A 430 -23.17 -12.10 -8.74
CA LYS A 430 -24.25 -12.56 -7.83
C LYS A 430 -24.38 -14.08 -7.77
N ALA A 431 -24.14 -14.78 -8.90
CA ALA A 431 -24.21 -16.23 -8.97
C ALA A 431 -23.14 -16.95 -8.11
N ASP A 432 -21.98 -16.32 -7.87
CA ASP A 432 -20.92 -16.90 -7.05
C ASP A 432 -21.08 -16.58 -5.55
N LYS A 433 -21.99 -15.66 -5.15
CA LYS A 433 -22.39 -15.52 -3.73
C LYS A 433 -23.08 -16.78 -3.19
N GLY A 434 -23.68 -17.61 -4.07
CA GLY A 434 -24.18 -18.95 -3.73
C GLY A 434 -23.09 -20.03 -3.69
N ARG A 435 -21.82 -19.65 -3.85
CA ARG A 435 -20.64 -20.52 -3.81
C ARG A 435 -19.63 -19.93 -2.82
N GLU A 436 -19.95 -19.96 -1.52
CA GLU A 436 -18.91 -19.80 -0.51
C GLU A 436 -17.76 -20.78 -0.83
N GLU A 437 -16.55 -20.25 -1.03
CA GLU A 437 -15.37 -21.09 -0.96
C GLU A 437 -15.19 -21.48 0.51
N VAL A 438 -15.38 -22.78 0.75
CA VAL A 438 -15.30 -23.39 2.08
C VAL A 438 -13.91 -23.13 2.65
N SER A 439 -13.82 -22.19 3.60
CA SER A 439 -12.62 -21.80 4.36
C SER A 439 -11.74 -23.01 4.68
N GLU A 440 -10.41 -22.88 4.64
CA GLU A 440 -9.48 -24.01 4.80
C GLU A 440 -9.73 -24.84 6.08
N ALA A 441 -10.11 -24.19 7.18
CA ALA A 441 -10.52 -24.87 8.42
C ALA A 441 -11.84 -25.67 8.29
N LYS A 442 -12.83 -25.15 7.54
CA LYS A 442 -14.03 -25.91 7.17
C LYS A 442 -13.68 -27.03 6.16
N SER A 443 -12.70 -26.82 5.27
CA SER A 443 -12.33 -27.74 4.19
C SER A 443 -11.54 -28.95 4.70
N THR A 444 -10.75 -28.76 5.76
CA THR A 444 -10.11 -29.84 6.54
C THR A 444 -11.15 -30.61 7.36
N ALA A 445 -12.04 -29.93 8.09
CA ALA A 445 -13.13 -30.59 8.84
C ALA A 445 -13.99 -31.53 7.95
N LEU A 446 -14.43 -31.06 6.77
CA LEU A 446 -15.17 -31.91 5.82
C LEU A 446 -14.32 -33.07 5.28
N GLN A 447 -13.00 -32.88 5.11
CA GLN A 447 -12.10 -33.94 4.66
C GLN A 447 -11.87 -35.01 5.74
N ASP A 448 -11.81 -34.61 7.01
CA ASP A 448 -11.68 -35.52 8.16
C ASP A 448 -12.96 -36.33 8.40
N ASP A 449 -14.15 -35.71 8.26
CA ASP A 449 -15.44 -36.41 8.28
C ASP A 449 -15.53 -37.48 7.18
N ILE A 450 -15.09 -37.15 5.96
CA ILE A 450 -15.01 -38.13 4.85
C ILE A 450 -14.07 -39.28 5.20
N LEU A 451 -12.91 -39.00 5.81
CA LEU A 451 -11.97 -40.03 6.24
C LEU A 451 -12.50 -40.86 7.43
N ALA A 452 -13.39 -40.31 8.26
CA ALA A 452 -14.11 -41.05 9.29
C ALA A 452 -15.10 -42.05 8.67
N VAL A 453 -15.93 -41.62 7.72
CA VAL A 453 -16.86 -42.51 6.97
C VAL A 453 -16.10 -43.61 6.22
N CYS A 454 -14.93 -43.30 5.65
CA CYS A 454 -14.06 -44.31 5.02
C CYS A 454 -13.61 -45.40 6.01
N LYS A 455 -13.20 -45.01 7.22
CA LYS A 455 -12.80 -45.96 8.28
C LYS A 455 -13.97 -46.85 8.71
N LEU A 456 -15.18 -46.30 8.84
CA LEU A 456 -16.39 -47.06 9.18
C LEU A 456 -16.71 -48.16 8.16
N HIS A 457 -16.48 -47.91 6.86
CA HIS A 457 -16.65 -48.91 5.80
C HIS A 457 -15.39 -49.73 5.47
N GLY A 458 -14.40 -49.74 6.37
CA GLY A 458 -13.22 -50.62 6.27
C GLY A 458 -12.13 -50.18 5.30
N PHE A 459 -12.18 -48.94 4.78
CA PHE A 459 -11.10 -48.39 3.96
C PHE A 459 -9.98 -47.84 4.87
N LEU A 460 -8.88 -48.59 4.95
CA LEU A 460 -7.71 -48.25 5.76
C LEU A 460 -6.62 -47.54 4.94
N GLY A 461 -5.81 -46.71 5.60
CA GLY A 461 -4.74 -45.92 4.97
C GLY A 461 -5.25 -44.61 4.35
N THR A 462 -4.72 -44.24 3.19
CA THR A 462 -5.16 -43.08 2.39
C THR A 462 -6.10 -43.54 1.27
N PRO A 463 -7.44 -43.55 1.45
CA PRO A 463 -8.36 -44.02 0.43
C PRO A 463 -8.34 -43.10 -0.81
N THR A 464 -8.41 -43.71 -2.00
CA THR A 464 -8.61 -42.98 -3.26
C THR A 464 -9.94 -42.23 -3.27
N VAL A 465 -10.06 -41.19 -4.10
CA VAL A 465 -11.30 -40.42 -4.25
C VAL A 465 -12.50 -41.30 -4.60
N GLU A 466 -12.31 -42.33 -5.42
CA GLU A 466 -13.37 -43.30 -5.76
C GLU A 466 -13.80 -44.12 -4.53
N ASN A 467 -12.84 -44.59 -3.71
CA ASN A 467 -13.14 -45.27 -2.44
C ASN A 467 -13.84 -44.34 -1.44
N GLN A 468 -13.46 -43.07 -1.40
CA GLN A 468 -14.11 -42.06 -0.55
C GLN A 468 -15.56 -41.80 -0.97
N LEU A 469 -15.83 -41.62 -2.27
CA LEU A 469 -17.20 -41.49 -2.79
C LEU A 469 -18.02 -42.77 -2.58
N GLN A 470 -17.42 -43.95 -2.76
CA GLN A 470 -18.10 -45.23 -2.52
C GLN A 470 -18.39 -45.48 -1.02
N ALA A 471 -17.56 -44.96 -0.11
CA ALA A 471 -17.84 -44.99 1.32
C ALA A 471 -19.05 -44.10 1.67
N LEU A 472 -19.06 -42.86 1.21
CA LEU A 472 -20.15 -41.91 1.44
C LEU A 472 -21.49 -42.40 0.87
N ASP A 473 -21.50 -43.01 -0.32
CA ASP A 473 -22.72 -43.55 -0.94
C ASP A 473 -23.29 -44.76 -0.17
N LYS A 474 -22.42 -45.61 0.42
CA LYS A 474 -22.85 -46.70 1.31
C LYS A 474 -23.49 -46.17 2.59
N GLU A 475 -22.83 -45.24 3.28
CA GLU A 475 -23.35 -44.65 4.52
C GLU A 475 -24.68 -43.93 4.27
N PHE A 476 -24.80 -43.22 3.14
CA PHE A 476 -26.04 -42.54 2.75
C PHE A 476 -27.24 -43.50 2.61
N HIS A 477 -27.06 -44.63 1.92
CA HIS A 477 -28.11 -45.63 1.79
C HIS A 477 -28.41 -46.32 3.13
N GLN A 478 -27.38 -46.68 3.88
CA GLN A 478 -27.51 -47.32 5.20
C GLN A 478 -28.21 -46.41 6.23
N LEU A 479 -27.97 -45.10 6.21
CA LEU A 479 -28.67 -44.12 7.05
C LEU A 479 -30.13 -43.91 6.62
N LYS A 480 -30.44 -43.98 5.32
CA LYS A 480 -31.82 -43.95 4.82
C LYS A 480 -32.62 -45.19 5.23
N GLU A 481 -32.03 -46.37 5.16
CA GLU A 481 -32.66 -47.61 5.65
C GLU A 481 -32.91 -47.57 7.17
N GLN A 482 -32.05 -46.88 7.92
CA GLN A 482 -32.22 -46.62 9.36
C GLN A 482 -33.14 -45.43 9.69
N GLY A 483 -33.72 -44.76 8.69
CA GLY A 483 -34.59 -43.59 8.89
C GLY A 483 -33.90 -42.31 9.40
N GLN A 484 -32.56 -42.27 9.40
CA GLN A 484 -31.77 -41.14 9.92
C GLN A 484 -31.55 -40.06 8.85
N SER A 485 -32.66 -39.45 8.40
CA SER A 485 -32.73 -38.46 7.32
C SER A 485 -31.69 -37.34 7.44
N SER A 486 -31.64 -36.64 8.59
CA SER A 486 -30.71 -35.52 8.81
C SER A 486 -29.22 -35.88 8.68
N LYS A 487 -28.84 -37.13 9.00
CA LYS A 487 -27.47 -37.62 8.76
C LYS A 487 -27.25 -38.01 7.31
N ALA A 488 -28.25 -38.61 6.66
CA ALA A 488 -28.18 -38.90 5.23
C ALA A 488 -28.01 -37.61 4.41
N ASP A 489 -28.72 -36.53 4.76
CA ASP A 489 -28.59 -35.22 4.12
C ASP A 489 -27.18 -34.62 4.33
N TYR A 490 -26.57 -34.83 5.52
CA TYR A 490 -25.18 -34.44 5.78
C TYR A 490 -24.16 -35.25 4.95
N VAL A 491 -24.30 -36.58 4.91
CA VAL A 491 -23.43 -37.45 4.10
C VAL A 491 -23.58 -37.16 2.61
N GLN A 492 -24.78 -36.84 2.14
CA GLN A 492 -25.00 -36.38 0.77
C GLN A 492 -24.35 -35.01 0.49
N THR A 493 -24.27 -34.14 1.51
CA THR A 493 -23.52 -32.86 1.42
C THR A 493 -22.01 -33.11 1.31
N LEU A 494 -21.45 -34.05 2.09
CA LEU A 494 -20.05 -34.49 1.96
C LEU A 494 -19.77 -35.09 0.58
N TYR A 495 -20.66 -35.94 0.06
CA TYR A 495 -20.56 -36.54 -1.28
C TYR A 495 -20.56 -35.47 -2.37
N LEU A 496 -21.49 -34.51 -2.32
CA LEU A 496 -21.57 -33.40 -3.28
C LEU A 496 -20.33 -32.49 -3.21
N TRP A 497 -19.79 -32.23 -2.01
CA TRP A 497 -18.55 -31.47 -1.85
C TRP A 497 -17.35 -32.22 -2.44
N LEU A 498 -17.19 -33.50 -2.14
CA LEU A 498 -16.07 -34.30 -2.64
C LEU A 498 -16.14 -34.50 -4.16
N SER A 499 -17.32 -34.77 -4.71
CA SER A 499 -17.56 -34.87 -6.15
C SER A 499 -17.24 -33.54 -6.88
N LYS A 500 -17.58 -32.41 -6.26
CA LYS A 500 -17.24 -31.07 -6.76
C LYS A 500 -15.75 -30.74 -6.60
N LYS A 501 -15.05 -31.33 -5.62
CA LYS A 501 -13.61 -31.23 -5.41
C LYS A 501 -12.83 -32.04 -6.44
N SER A 502 -13.14 -33.32 -6.62
CA SER A 502 -12.51 -34.16 -7.66
C SER A 502 -12.85 -33.70 -9.08
N GLY A 503 -14.07 -33.19 -9.27
CA GLY A 503 -14.48 -32.50 -10.49
C GLY A 503 -13.71 -31.21 -10.80
N LYS A 504 -13.02 -30.58 -9.84
CA LYS A 504 -12.12 -29.43 -10.12
C LYS A 504 -10.86 -29.89 -10.86
N ASP A 505 -10.25 -31.02 -10.48
CA ASP A 505 -8.94 -31.44 -11.00
C ASP A 505 -9.00 -31.83 -12.48
N GLY A 506 -10.04 -32.58 -12.88
CA GLY A 506 -10.31 -32.86 -14.31
C GLY A 506 -10.71 -31.62 -15.12
N ASN A 507 -11.30 -30.60 -14.48
CA ASN A 507 -11.69 -29.33 -15.12
C ASN A 507 -10.63 -28.23 -15.02
N ALA A 508 -9.35 -28.54 -14.78
CA ALA A 508 -8.29 -27.53 -14.86
C ALA A 508 -8.22 -26.92 -16.27
N MET A 509 -8.16 -27.76 -17.32
CA MET A 509 -8.07 -27.33 -18.72
C MET A 509 -9.33 -26.54 -19.18
N MET A 510 -10.53 -27.01 -18.82
CA MET A 510 -11.79 -26.36 -19.22
C MET A 510 -12.04 -25.04 -18.50
N ARG A 511 -11.63 -24.90 -17.22
CA ARG A 511 -11.70 -23.59 -16.52
C ARG A 511 -10.74 -22.56 -17.12
N ASP A 512 -9.63 -23.01 -17.70
CA ASP A 512 -8.67 -22.13 -18.35
C ASP A 512 -9.24 -21.49 -19.63
N GLU A 513 -10.05 -22.23 -20.42
CA GLU A 513 -10.84 -21.67 -21.53
C GLU A 513 -11.88 -20.63 -21.11
N GLU A 514 -12.37 -20.68 -19.87
CA GLU A 514 -13.36 -19.74 -19.34
C GLU A 514 -12.76 -18.45 -18.75
N SER A 515 -11.44 -18.35 -18.59
CA SER A 515 -10.81 -17.17 -18.00
C SER A 515 -10.95 -15.92 -18.88
N CYS A 516 -11.36 -14.79 -18.29
CA CYS A 516 -11.63 -13.56 -19.04
C CYS A 516 -10.39 -13.01 -19.77
N ILE A 517 -9.17 -13.18 -19.22
CA ILE A 517 -7.92 -12.79 -19.90
C ILE A 517 -7.65 -13.66 -21.15
N ARG A 518 -8.04 -14.94 -21.15
CA ARG A 518 -7.94 -15.81 -22.33
C ARG A 518 -9.00 -15.46 -23.37
N ARG A 519 -10.22 -15.11 -22.94
CA ARG A 519 -11.27 -14.58 -23.82
C ARG A 519 -10.86 -13.23 -24.46
N ALA A 520 -10.17 -12.37 -23.71
CA ALA A 520 -9.60 -11.13 -24.24
C ALA A 520 -8.54 -11.39 -25.32
N LEU A 521 -7.56 -12.27 -25.07
CA LEU A 521 -6.57 -12.68 -26.09
C LEU A 521 -7.25 -13.23 -27.35
N MET A 522 -8.25 -14.10 -27.21
CA MET A 522 -8.98 -14.65 -28.36
C MET A 522 -9.67 -13.54 -29.17
N LYS A 523 -10.18 -12.48 -28.52
CA LYS A 523 -10.80 -11.33 -29.21
C LYS A 523 -9.79 -10.35 -29.80
N TYR A 524 -8.61 -10.20 -29.22
CA TYR A 524 -7.51 -9.48 -29.85
C TYR A 524 -6.95 -10.22 -31.07
N LEU A 525 -6.89 -11.56 -31.03
CA LEU A 525 -6.52 -12.39 -32.18
C LEU A 525 -7.59 -12.35 -33.28
N ASP A 526 -8.89 -12.37 -32.95
CA ASP A 526 -9.94 -12.13 -33.94
C ASP A 526 -9.76 -10.75 -34.61
N ALA A 527 -9.58 -9.69 -33.82
CA ALA A 527 -9.37 -8.32 -34.32
C ALA A 527 -8.14 -8.21 -35.22
N TRP A 528 -7.02 -8.80 -34.82
CA TRP A 528 -5.79 -8.85 -35.61
C TRP A 528 -5.99 -9.65 -36.91
N SER A 529 -6.67 -10.80 -36.88
CA SER A 529 -6.94 -11.60 -38.09
C SER A 529 -7.83 -10.89 -39.12
N LEU A 530 -8.67 -9.96 -38.67
CA LEU A 530 -9.52 -9.10 -39.53
C LEU A 530 -8.77 -7.86 -40.04
N SER A 531 -7.68 -7.43 -39.38
CA SER A 531 -6.87 -6.28 -39.77
C SER A 531 -5.43 -6.41 -39.23
N PRO A 532 -4.55 -7.14 -39.93
CA PRO A 532 -3.17 -7.37 -39.49
C PRO A 532 -2.30 -6.11 -39.46
N ASP A 533 -2.66 -5.10 -40.26
CA ASP A 533 -1.98 -3.80 -40.37
C ASP A 533 -2.20 -2.87 -39.14
N SER A 534 -2.91 -3.36 -38.12
CA SER A 534 -3.18 -2.62 -36.89
C SER A 534 -2.10 -2.86 -35.83
N TRP A 535 -1.23 -1.87 -35.65
CA TRP A 535 -0.20 -1.86 -34.60
C TRP A 535 -0.79 -2.01 -33.18
N GLU A 536 -2.03 -1.53 -32.95
CA GLU A 536 -2.75 -1.67 -31.68
C GLU A 536 -3.08 -3.14 -31.39
N PHE A 537 -3.59 -3.88 -32.38
CA PHE A 537 -4.00 -5.27 -32.17
C PHE A 537 -2.76 -6.16 -31.98
N SER A 538 -1.70 -5.94 -32.77
CA SER A 538 -0.39 -6.57 -32.58
C SER A 538 0.22 -6.33 -31.19
N LEU A 539 0.07 -5.11 -30.63
CA LEU A 539 0.54 -4.78 -29.29
C LEU A 539 -0.20 -5.57 -28.20
N HIS A 540 -1.54 -5.62 -28.25
CA HIS A 540 -2.34 -6.32 -27.24
C HIS A 540 -2.23 -7.85 -27.36
N VAL A 541 -2.24 -8.41 -28.58
CA VAL A 541 -1.94 -9.84 -28.81
C VAL A 541 -0.57 -10.19 -28.23
N GLY A 542 0.47 -9.41 -28.57
CA GLY A 542 1.82 -9.60 -28.06
C GLY A 542 1.91 -9.55 -26.53
N ARG A 543 1.29 -8.54 -25.91
CA ARG A 543 1.25 -8.38 -24.44
C ARG A 543 0.68 -9.62 -23.75
N LEU A 544 -0.46 -10.14 -24.22
CA LEU A 544 -1.14 -11.28 -23.60
C LEU A 544 -0.45 -12.61 -23.93
N LEU A 545 0.20 -12.76 -25.10
CA LEU A 545 1.05 -13.91 -25.39
C LEU A 545 2.30 -13.96 -24.50
N LEU A 546 2.93 -12.81 -24.18
CA LEU A 546 3.99 -12.76 -23.16
C LEU A 546 3.48 -13.16 -21.77
N LEU A 547 2.24 -12.79 -21.41
CA LEU A 547 1.64 -13.17 -20.13
C LEU A 547 1.43 -14.70 -20.03
N GLN A 548 1.18 -15.36 -21.17
CA GLN A 548 1.12 -16.82 -21.30
C GLN A 548 2.49 -17.50 -21.46
N GLY A 549 3.61 -16.76 -21.41
CA GLY A 549 4.95 -17.30 -21.64
C GLY A 549 5.27 -17.71 -23.09
N ARG A 550 4.40 -17.36 -24.05
CA ARG A 550 4.53 -17.69 -25.49
C ARG A 550 5.46 -16.70 -26.20
N SER A 551 6.65 -16.47 -25.63
CA SER A 551 7.58 -15.38 -25.99
C SER A 551 7.96 -15.31 -27.47
N ARG A 552 8.01 -16.47 -28.16
CA ARG A 552 8.36 -16.53 -29.60
C ARG A 552 7.26 -15.94 -30.48
N GLU A 553 6.02 -16.39 -30.30
CA GLU A 553 4.85 -15.86 -31.02
C GLU A 553 4.61 -14.39 -30.65
N ALA A 554 4.75 -14.08 -29.37
CA ALA A 554 4.60 -12.73 -28.86
C ALA A 554 5.60 -11.76 -29.53
N LEU A 555 6.87 -12.17 -29.68
CA LEU A 555 7.88 -11.36 -30.36
C LEU A 555 7.51 -11.09 -31.83
N GLN A 556 6.95 -12.06 -32.55
CA GLN A 556 6.54 -11.88 -33.96
C GLN A 556 5.44 -10.81 -34.09
N HIS A 557 4.37 -10.88 -33.27
CA HIS A 557 3.34 -9.84 -33.25
C HIS A 557 3.89 -8.48 -32.80
N LEU A 558 4.76 -8.45 -31.79
CA LEU A 558 5.36 -7.19 -31.31
C LEU A 558 6.32 -6.57 -32.35
N GLN A 559 7.06 -7.38 -33.11
CA GLN A 559 7.92 -6.91 -34.19
C GLN A 559 7.13 -6.37 -35.39
N SER A 560 6.02 -7.00 -35.78
CA SER A 560 5.16 -6.47 -36.86
C SER A 560 4.47 -5.17 -36.43
N GLY A 561 3.92 -5.12 -35.21
CA GLY A 561 3.37 -3.89 -34.64
C GLY A 561 4.41 -2.77 -34.53
N LEU A 562 5.63 -3.10 -34.09
CA LEU A 562 6.74 -2.14 -33.99
C LEU A 562 7.21 -1.65 -35.37
N ALA A 563 7.10 -2.46 -36.42
CA ALA A 563 7.40 -2.01 -37.78
C ALA A 563 6.34 -1.04 -38.34
N LEU A 564 5.07 -1.31 -38.04
CA LEU A 564 3.95 -0.41 -38.38
C LEU A 564 4.04 0.92 -37.62
N ARG A 565 4.55 0.93 -36.39
CA ARG A 565 4.73 2.17 -35.59
C ARG A 565 6.07 2.19 -34.81
N PRO A 566 7.22 2.45 -35.47
CA PRO A 566 8.56 2.34 -34.85
C PRO A 566 8.83 3.26 -33.67
N SER A 567 8.12 4.38 -33.55
CA SER A 567 8.24 5.31 -32.43
C SER A 567 7.34 4.98 -31.23
N HIS A 568 6.53 3.92 -31.26
CA HIS A 568 5.57 3.65 -30.20
C HIS A 568 6.23 3.08 -28.92
N PRO A 569 6.18 3.78 -27.76
CA PRO A 569 6.95 3.40 -26.57
C PRO A 569 6.58 2.03 -26.00
N ALA A 570 5.30 1.70 -25.96
CA ALA A 570 4.85 0.41 -25.46
C ALA A 570 5.29 -0.75 -26.37
N LEU A 571 5.22 -0.58 -27.70
CA LEU A 571 5.66 -1.64 -28.63
C LEU A 571 7.15 -1.93 -28.42
N ARG A 572 8.00 -0.89 -28.33
CA ARG A 572 9.41 -1.07 -27.94
C ARG A 572 9.54 -1.80 -26.61
N PHE A 573 8.89 -1.32 -25.55
CA PHE A 573 8.99 -1.89 -24.21
C PHE A 573 8.68 -3.40 -24.19
N PHE A 574 7.55 -3.81 -24.77
CA PHE A 574 7.16 -5.22 -24.82
C PHE A 574 8.02 -6.04 -25.79
N THR A 575 8.49 -5.47 -26.92
CA THR A 575 9.52 -6.11 -27.76
C THR A 575 10.82 -6.36 -26.97
N GLY A 576 11.27 -5.38 -26.16
CA GLY A 576 12.43 -5.52 -25.29
C GLY A 576 12.25 -6.62 -24.24
N LEU A 577 11.07 -6.71 -23.63
CA LEU A 577 10.72 -7.80 -22.72
C LEU A 577 10.71 -9.17 -23.44
N ALA A 578 10.10 -9.25 -24.62
CA ALA A 578 10.03 -10.47 -25.44
C ALA A 578 11.42 -10.99 -25.85
N LEU A 579 12.34 -10.10 -26.25
CA LEU A 579 13.74 -10.43 -26.58
C LEU A 579 14.51 -11.02 -25.39
N LEU A 580 14.12 -10.68 -24.16
CA LEU A 580 14.76 -11.18 -22.93
C LEU A 580 14.11 -12.46 -22.39
N GLN A 581 12.88 -12.76 -22.80
CA GLN A 581 12.08 -13.92 -22.38
C GLN A 581 12.14 -15.09 -23.39
N GLN A 582 13.08 -15.08 -24.32
CA GLN A 582 13.34 -16.22 -25.21
C GLN A 582 14.13 -17.34 -24.49
N GLU A 583 13.91 -18.60 -24.91
CA GLU A 583 14.61 -19.78 -24.38
C GLU A 583 16.12 -19.74 -24.66
N GLN A 584 16.53 -19.15 -25.79
CA GLN A 584 17.93 -18.94 -26.14
C GLN A 584 18.47 -17.72 -25.39
N LYS A 585 19.65 -17.86 -24.77
CA LYS A 585 20.29 -16.75 -24.05
C LYS A 585 20.53 -15.57 -25.01
N PRO A 586 19.93 -14.39 -24.79
CA PRO A 586 20.03 -13.28 -25.72
C PRO A 586 21.48 -12.79 -25.83
N SER A 587 21.88 -12.41 -27.05
CA SER A 587 23.21 -11.87 -27.33
C SER A 587 23.47 -10.56 -26.56
N GLU A 588 24.73 -10.11 -26.47
CA GLU A 588 25.03 -8.85 -25.79
C GLU A 588 24.40 -7.64 -26.49
N SER A 589 24.34 -7.63 -27.83
CA SER A 589 23.64 -6.59 -28.59
C SER A 589 22.13 -6.63 -28.33
N SER A 590 21.51 -7.80 -28.33
CA SER A 590 20.09 -7.97 -27.98
C SER A 590 19.79 -7.53 -26.53
N GLN A 591 20.67 -7.83 -25.57
CA GLN A 591 20.55 -7.36 -24.18
C GLN A 591 20.64 -5.82 -24.07
N ARG A 592 21.54 -5.18 -24.82
CA ARG A 592 21.64 -3.70 -24.87
C ARG A 592 20.43 -3.06 -25.56
N GLN A 593 19.95 -3.62 -26.67
CA GLN A 593 18.75 -3.15 -27.37
C GLN A 593 17.50 -3.27 -26.49
N ALA A 594 17.32 -4.41 -25.81
CA ALA A 594 16.22 -4.61 -24.88
C ALA A 594 16.30 -3.64 -23.68
N ALA A 595 17.49 -3.40 -23.12
CA ALA A 595 17.68 -2.38 -22.09
C ALA A 595 17.25 -0.98 -22.59
N LEU A 596 17.64 -0.59 -23.81
CA LEU A 596 17.25 0.70 -24.40
C LEU A 596 15.72 0.81 -24.52
N PHE A 597 15.06 -0.21 -25.06
CA PHE A 597 13.60 -0.21 -25.23
C PHE A 597 12.84 -0.20 -23.90
N LEU A 598 13.30 -0.95 -22.88
CA LEU A 598 12.73 -0.91 -21.53
C LEU A 598 12.92 0.47 -20.88
N HIS A 599 14.08 1.10 -21.07
CA HIS A 599 14.35 2.46 -20.59
C HIS A 599 13.48 3.51 -21.29
N GLN A 600 13.26 3.40 -22.60
CA GLN A 600 12.41 4.30 -23.36
C GLN A 600 10.94 4.23 -22.93
N GLY A 601 10.42 3.04 -22.60
CA GLY A 601 9.08 2.90 -22.00
C GLY A 601 8.98 3.50 -20.59
N LEU A 602 10.01 3.35 -19.76
CA LEU A 602 10.11 4.02 -18.46
C LEU A 602 10.07 5.55 -18.62
N GLU A 603 10.86 6.11 -19.53
CA GLU A 603 10.92 7.55 -19.74
C GLU A 603 9.64 8.14 -20.34
N HIS A 604 8.90 7.37 -21.13
CA HIS A 604 7.56 7.75 -21.58
C HIS A 604 6.54 7.79 -20.43
N PHE A 605 6.52 6.76 -19.56
CA PHE A 605 5.68 6.77 -18.35
C PHE A 605 5.94 8.01 -17.48
N LEU A 606 7.22 8.40 -17.35
CA LEU A 606 7.61 9.61 -16.63
C LEU A 606 7.20 10.89 -17.37
N SER A 607 7.33 10.97 -18.69
CA SER A 607 6.96 12.20 -19.42
C SER A 607 5.45 12.48 -19.35
N GLN A 608 4.61 11.44 -19.40
CA GLN A 608 3.17 11.50 -19.13
C GLN A 608 2.89 12.05 -17.71
N ARG A 609 3.53 11.46 -16.69
CA ARG A 609 3.30 11.77 -15.26
C ARG A 609 3.70 13.19 -14.88
N TYR A 610 4.70 13.77 -15.52
CA TYR A 610 5.12 15.16 -15.31
C TYR A 610 4.40 16.15 -16.26
N SER A 611 3.06 16.05 -16.36
CA SER A 611 2.22 16.94 -17.15
C SER A 611 1.28 17.76 -16.27
N LYS A 612 1.09 19.06 -16.60
CA LYS A 612 0.07 19.92 -15.96
C LYS A 612 -1.35 19.44 -16.28
N CYS A 613 -1.53 18.79 -17.44
CA CYS A 613 -2.77 18.16 -17.89
C CYS A 613 -2.78 16.64 -17.66
N TRP A 614 -2.15 16.14 -16.60
CA TRP A 614 -2.21 14.71 -16.25
C TRP A 614 -3.62 14.36 -15.77
N VAL A 615 -4.34 13.60 -16.59
CA VAL A 615 -5.55 12.85 -16.20
C VAL A 615 -5.09 11.50 -15.64
N GLU A 616 -5.89 10.84 -14.78
CA GLU A 616 -5.61 9.43 -14.47
C GLU A 616 -5.47 8.64 -15.77
N PRO A 617 -4.43 7.79 -15.91
CA PRO A 617 -4.13 7.12 -17.17
C PRO A 617 -5.32 6.25 -17.58
N ASP A 618 -5.61 6.23 -18.88
CA ASP A 618 -6.62 5.33 -19.42
C ASP A 618 -6.25 3.88 -19.01
N PRO A 619 -7.16 3.10 -18.40
CA PRO A 619 -6.90 1.70 -18.06
C PRO A 619 -6.38 0.85 -19.23
N THR A 620 -6.58 1.29 -20.48
CA THR A 620 -6.03 0.61 -21.66
C THR A 620 -4.50 0.75 -21.81
N ASP A 621 -3.85 1.76 -21.19
CA ASP A 621 -2.40 2.01 -21.35
C ASP A 621 -1.57 0.83 -20.78
N PRO A 622 -0.83 0.10 -21.64
CA PRO A 622 -0.06 -1.07 -21.22
C PRO A 622 1.15 -0.73 -20.32
N LEU A 623 1.58 0.53 -20.26
CA LEU A 623 2.66 1.03 -19.40
C LEU A 623 2.14 1.58 -18.05
N SER A 624 0.95 1.17 -17.62
CA SER A 624 0.39 1.52 -16.32
C SER A 624 1.23 0.98 -15.15
N GLY A 625 1.26 1.71 -14.03
CA GLY A 625 1.85 1.23 -12.76
C GLY A 625 1.12 0.02 -12.15
N LEU A 626 -0.08 -0.30 -12.63
CA LEU A 626 -0.83 -1.52 -12.28
C LEU A 626 -0.39 -2.75 -13.10
N SER A 627 0.34 -2.55 -14.20
CA SER A 627 0.78 -3.62 -15.10
C SER A 627 1.94 -4.40 -14.48
N THR A 628 1.68 -5.64 -14.04
CA THR A 628 2.69 -6.53 -13.45
C THR A 628 3.83 -6.83 -14.44
N GLN A 629 3.53 -6.90 -15.75
CA GLN A 629 4.52 -7.04 -16.81
C GLN A 629 5.40 -5.79 -16.96
N PHE A 630 4.84 -4.58 -16.86
CA PHE A 630 5.61 -3.33 -16.89
C PHE A 630 6.62 -3.31 -15.74
N LEU A 631 6.17 -3.53 -14.50
CA LEU A 631 7.06 -3.51 -13.33
C LEU A 631 8.12 -4.62 -13.37
N ARG A 632 7.79 -5.84 -13.84
CA ARG A 632 8.77 -6.92 -14.06
C ARG A 632 9.78 -6.58 -15.16
N GLY A 633 9.37 -5.86 -16.21
CA GLY A 633 10.27 -5.31 -17.21
C GLY A 633 11.25 -4.27 -16.63
N LEU A 634 10.77 -3.40 -15.72
CA LEU A 634 11.63 -2.43 -15.02
C LEU A 634 12.63 -3.10 -14.06
N LEU A 635 12.24 -4.15 -13.33
CA LEU A 635 13.17 -4.96 -12.55
C LEU A 635 14.27 -5.58 -13.45
N THR A 636 13.87 -6.05 -14.63
CA THR A 636 14.80 -6.62 -15.61
C THR A 636 15.75 -5.55 -16.17
N LEU A 637 15.27 -4.32 -16.41
CA LEU A 637 16.10 -3.16 -16.74
C LEU A 637 17.12 -2.86 -15.63
N GLY A 638 16.72 -2.88 -14.36
CA GLY A 638 17.64 -2.71 -13.22
C GLY A 638 18.76 -3.75 -13.22
N ARG A 639 18.41 -5.03 -13.42
CA ARG A 639 19.38 -6.15 -13.52
C ARG A 639 20.34 -6.00 -14.72
N LEU A 640 19.85 -5.53 -15.87
CA LEU A 640 20.70 -5.24 -17.04
C LEU A 640 21.61 -4.04 -16.80
N GLN A 641 21.10 -2.98 -16.16
CA GLN A 641 21.84 -1.75 -15.94
C GLN A 641 22.87 -1.86 -14.81
N GLN A 642 22.77 -2.88 -13.94
CA GLN A 642 23.86 -3.30 -13.05
C GLN A 642 25.12 -3.74 -13.84
N ARG A 643 24.97 -4.25 -15.07
CA ARG A 643 26.07 -4.53 -16.01
C ARG A 643 26.49 -3.33 -16.85
N ARG A 644 25.90 -2.15 -16.63
CA ARG A 644 26.04 -0.92 -17.45
C ARG A 644 25.73 -1.15 -18.93
N ALA A 645 24.62 -1.84 -19.22
CA ALA A 645 24.14 -2.09 -20.58
C ALA A 645 23.88 -0.79 -21.37
N LEU A 646 23.46 0.28 -20.68
CA LEU A 646 23.32 1.64 -21.21
C LEU A 646 24.32 2.60 -20.55
N SER A 647 24.70 3.65 -21.28
CA SER A 647 25.58 4.73 -20.80
C SER A 647 25.00 6.10 -21.14
N GLY A 648 25.52 7.16 -20.51
CA GLY A 648 24.96 8.51 -20.64
C GLY A 648 23.68 8.67 -19.80
N ASN A 649 22.63 9.21 -20.41
CA ASN A 649 21.38 9.66 -19.79
C ASN A 649 20.44 8.54 -19.29
N ALA A 650 20.98 7.39 -18.89
CA ALA A 650 20.22 6.24 -18.40
C ALA A 650 20.19 6.22 -16.86
N MET A 651 19.02 5.94 -16.27
CA MET A 651 18.91 5.80 -14.81
C MET A 651 19.91 4.79 -14.25
N ALA A 652 20.46 5.05 -13.07
CA ALA A 652 21.28 4.07 -12.37
C ALA A 652 20.41 2.90 -11.89
N ALA A 653 20.97 1.69 -11.88
CA ALA A 653 20.23 0.48 -11.49
C ALA A 653 19.52 0.61 -10.13
N GLU A 654 20.16 1.24 -9.13
CA GLU A 654 19.55 1.50 -7.81
C GLU A 654 18.30 2.41 -7.91
N GLN A 655 18.33 3.42 -8.78
CA GLN A 655 17.19 4.33 -8.97
C GLN A 655 16.00 3.58 -9.59
N VAL A 656 16.26 2.67 -10.54
CA VAL A 656 15.22 1.83 -11.15
C VAL A 656 14.58 0.89 -10.12
N ASP A 657 15.36 0.20 -9.29
CA ASP A 657 14.82 -0.69 -8.24
C ASP A 657 14.00 0.07 -7.21
N ARG A 658 14.49 1.23 -6.73
CA ARG A 658 13.76 2.09 -5.79
C ARG A 658 12.46 2.62 -6.41
N PHE A 659 12.48 2.94 -7.70
CA PHE A 659 11.29 3.38 -8.44
C PHE A 659 10.26 2.26 -8.57
N VAL A 660 10.69 1.02 -8.85
CA VAL A 660 9.78 -0.14 -8.83
C VAL A 660 9.24 -0.37 -7.42
N ALA A 661 10.06 -0.34 -6.36
CA ALA A 661 9.58 -0.50 -4.99
C ALA A 661 8.52 0.54 -4.63
N ALA A 662 8.73 1.81 -5.00
CA ALA A 662 7.78 2.88 -4.75
C ALA A 662 6.47 2.73 -5.55
N LEU A 663 6.56 2.35 -6.83
CA LEU A 663 5.41 2.19 -7.71
C LEU A 663 4.60 0.92 -7.37
N SER A 664 5.27 -0.20 -7.09
CA SER A 664 4.62 -1.43 -6.58
C SER A 664 3.91 -1.17 -5.25
N ALA A 665 4.55 -0.49 -4.29
CA ALA A 665 3.91 -0.14 -3.03
C ALA A 665 2.66 0.74 -3.24
N GLN A 666 2.72 1.69 -4.18
CA GLN A 666 1.54 2.50 -4.57
C GLN A 666 0.44 1.61 -5.17
N SER A 667 0.77 0.69 -6.06
CA SER A 667 -0.20 -0.20 -6.72
C SER A 667 -0.85 -1.20 -5.76
N VAL A 668 -0.09 -1.87 -4.90
CA VAL A 668 -0.67 -2.78 -3.87
C VAL A 668 -1.58 -1.98 -2.91
N SER A 669 -1.25 -0.73 -2.57
CA SER A 669 -2.11 0.12 -1.73
C SER A 669 -3.42 0.57 -2.39
N ARG A 670 -3.57 0.38 -3.71
CA ARG A 670 -4.83 0.59 -4.45
C ARG A 670 -5.70 -0.68 -4.50
N CYS A 671 -5.14 -1.87 -4.27
CA CYS A 671 -5.91 -3.12 -4.24
C CYS A 671 -6.81 -3.16 -2.99
N ALA A 672 -8.11 -3.39 -3.19
CA ALA A 672 -9.09 -3.49 -2.11
C ALA A 672 -9.26 -4.93 -1.60
N CYS A 673 -8.97 -5.93 -2.44
CA CYS A 673 -9.05 -7.36 -2.13
C CYS A 673 -7.67 -8.05 -2.18
N VAL A 674 -7.67 -9.37 -1.91
CA VAL A 674 -6.53 -10.27 -2.10
C VAL A 674 -6.82 -11.18 -3.30
N GLY A 675 -6.52 -10.70 -4.50
CA GLY A 675 -6.57 -11.47 -5.76
C GLY A 675 -5.18 -11.77 -6.32
N GLU A 676 -5.10 -12.52 -7.40
CA GLU A 676 -3.83 -12.96 -8.00
C GLU A 676 -2.99 -11.77 -8.48
N VAL A 677 -3.62 -10.76 -9.08
CA VAL A 677 -2.93 -9.52 -9.48
C VAL A 677 -2.29 -8.81 -8.27
N SER A 678 -2.96 -8.79 -7.11
CA SER A 678 -2.39 -8.20 -5.89
C SER A 678 -1.16 -8.97 -5.37
N ARG A 679 -1.20 -10.31 -5.39
CA ARG A 679 -0.05 -11.16 -5.05
C ARG A 679 1.12 -10.97 -6.02
N GLN A 680 0.85 -10.79 -7.31
CA GLN A 680 1.89 -10.52 -8.30
C GLN A 680 2.55 -9.14 -8.11
N LEU A 681 1.78 -8.12 -7.70
CA LEU A 681 2.33 -6.81 -7.33
C LEU A 681 3.14 -6.87 -6.02
N GLU A 682 2.71 -7.67 -5.04
CA GLU A 682 3.48 -7.97 -3.83
C GLU A 682 4.81 -8.68 -4.14
N TRP A 683 4.80 -9.68 -5.04
CA TRP A 683 6.02 -10.35 -5.50
C TRP A 683 7.02 -9.39 -6.12
N VAL A 684 6.54 -8.44 -6.94
CA VAL A 684 7.39 -7.41 -7.56
C VAL A 684 7.93 -6.43 -6.51
N LEU A 685 7.15 -6.09 -5.48
CA LEU A 685 7.63 -5.28 -4.35
C LEU A 685 8.76 -6.02 -3.60
N LEU A 686 8.57 -7.31 -3.27
CA LEU A 686 9.56 -8.12 -2.56
C LEU A 686 10.85 -8.31 -3.38
N ASP A 687 10.77 -8.60 -4.69
CA ASP A 687 11.95 -8.72 -5.55
C ASP A 687 12.69 -7.38 -5.73
N ALA A 688 11.97 -6.25 -5.77
CA ALA A 688 12.59 -4.92 -5.79
C ALA A 688 13.39 -4.66 -4.50
N HIS A 689 12.80 -4.93 -3.33
CA HIS A 689 13.48 -4.82 -2.03
C HIS A 689 14.69 -5.74 -1.93
N PHE A 690 14.54 -7.00 -2.35
CA PHE A 690 15.59 -8.01 -2.25
C PHE A 690 16.75 -7.77 -3.22
N THR A 691 16.46 -7.43 -4.48
CA THR A 691 17.49 -7.09 -5.47
C THR A 691 18.30 -5.86 -5.04
N LEU A 692 17.62 -4.84 -4.50
CA LEU A 692 18.23 -3.64 -3.95
C LEU A 692 19.11 -3.94 -2.70
N LEU A 693 18.62 -4.80 -1.80
CA LEU A 693 19.36 -5.27 -0.63
C LEU A 693 20.65 -6.01 -1.03
N GLN A 694 20.56 -6.94 -1.99
CA GLN A 694 21.73 -7.65 -2.52
C GLN A 694 22.79 -6.66 -3.04
N ARG A 695 22.38 -5.66 -3.82
CA ARG A 695 23.31 -4.64 -4.37
C ARG A 695 24.02 -3.83 -3.29
N LEU A 696 23.32 -3.41 -2.23
CA LEU A 696 23.96 -2.72 -1.10
C LEU A 696 25.05 -3.57 -0.41
N THR A 697 24.90 -4.89 -0.44
CA THR A 697 25.89 -5.82 0.17
C THR A 697 27.03 -6.23 -0.77
N GLN A 698 27.02 -5.85 -2.05
CA GLN A 698 28.09 -6.22 -2.98
C GLN A 698 29.40 -5.41 -2.76
N PRO A 699 30.57 -6.08 -2.63
CA PRO A 699 31.87 -5.43 -2.56
C PRO A 699 32.27 -4.91 -3.95
N GLY A 700 32.07 -3.61 -4.18
CA GLY A 700 32.34 -2.95 -5.47
C GLY A 700 31.47 -1.73 -5.75
N GLY A 701 30.38 -1.51 -5.00
CA GLY A 701 29.56 -0.30 -5.09
C GLY A 701 30.35 0.97 -4.74
N ALA A 702 30.71 1.74 -5.76
CA ALA A 702 31.59 2.90 -5.69
C ALA A 702 30.88 4.19 -5.25
N GLN A 703 30.49 4.26 -3.98
CA GLN A 703 30.21 5.52 -3.28
C GLN A 703 30.99 5.56 -1.98
N ALA A 704 31.77 6.64 -1.79
CA ALA A 704 32.67 6.83 -0.66
C ALA A 704 31.94 7.37 0.58
N GLN A 705 31.04 6.58 1.14
CA GLN A 705 30.52 6.79 2.50
C GLN A 705 31.31 5.94 3.50
N ALA A 706 31.39 6.42 4.74
CA ALA A 706 31.95 5.65 5.85
C ALA A 706 31.16 4.33 6.06
N PRO A 707 31.78 3.26 6.62
CA PRO A 707 31.13 1.96 6.73
C PRO A 707 29.82 1.97 7.57
N GLY A 708 29.75 2.83 8.60
CA GLY A 708 28.61 2.93 9.52
C GLY A 708 27.25 3.21 8.85
N PRO A 709 27.04 4.35 8.15
CA PRO A 709 25.75 4.65 7.50
C PRO A 709 25.30 3.58 6.49
N ARG A 710 26.24 2.94 5.78
CA ARG A 710 25.93 1.84 4.85
C ARG A 710 25.42 0.60 5.59
N GLN A 711 26.00 0.25 6.75
CA GLN A 711 25.51 -0.83 7.61
C GLN A 711 24.11 -0.52 8.17
N ALA A 712 23.88 0.71 8.64
CA ALA A 712 22.56 1.14 9.14
C ALA A 712 21.46 1.07 8.07
N LEU A 713 21.76 1.45 6.82
CA LEU A 713 20.82 1.34 5.70
C LEU A 713 20.49 -0.12 5.35
N VAL A 714 21.49 -1.01 5.33
CA VAL A 714 21.26 -2.46 5.11
C VAL A 714 20.42 -3.05 6.23
N ALA A 715 20.72 -2.73 7.49
CA ALA A 715 19.96 -3.17 8.65
C ALA A 715 18.49 -2.70 8.58
N LYS A 716 18.24 -1.43 8.21
CA LYS A 716 16.88 -0.89 7.99
C LYS A 716 16.13 -1.64 6.89
N ARG A 717 16.77 -1.90 5.75
CA ARG A 717 16.15 -2.61 4.61
C ARG A 717 15.94 -4.11 4.88
N CYS A 718 16.78 -4.75 5.68
CA CYS A 718 16.52 -6.11 6.17
C CYS A 718 15.25 -6.15 7.04
N ARG A 719 15.13 -5.26 8.04
CA ARG A 719 13.92 -5.18 8.91
C ARG A 719 12.66 -4.94 8.08
N ALA A 720 12.73 -4.03 7.11
CA ALA A 720 11.62 -3.73 6.20
C ALA A 720 11.24 -4.94 5.33
N LEU A 721 12.20 -5.65 4.72
CA LEU A 721 11.92 -6.81 3.89
C LEU A 721 11.35 -7.99 4.69
N THR A 722 11.92 -8.32 5.86
CA THR A 722 11.38 -9.40 6.72
C THR A 722 9.97 -9.05 7.22
N ALA A 723 9.69 -7.78 7.53
CA ALA A 723 8.34 -7.31 7.86
C ALA A 723 7.35 -7.47 6.70
N LEU A 724 7.75 -7.10 5.48
CA LEU A 724 6.91 -7.25 4.29
C LEU A 724 6.66 -8.72 3.92
N ILE A 725 7.63 -9.61 4.13
CA ILE A 725 7.46 -11.06 3.96
C ILE A 725 6.47 -11.61 4.99
N ARG A 726 6.57 -11.20 6.27
CA ARG A 726 5.61 -11.63 7.32
C ARG A 726 4.18 -11.17 7.04
N LEU A 727 3.99 -10.00 6.41
CA LEU A 727 2.67 -9.42 6.13
C LEU A 727 2.18 -9.61 4.68
N THR A 728 2.82 -10.50 3.92
CA THR A 728 2.43 -10.79 2.54
C THR A 728 1.15 -11.62 2.44
N THR A 729 0.47 -11.56 1.31
CA THR A 729 -0.69 -12.43 0.99
C THR A 729 -0.34 -13.60 0.06
N ILE A 730 0.95 -13.75 -0.23
CA ILE A 730 1.56 -14.86 -0.95
C ILE A 730 1.71 -16.05 0.00
N GLY A 731 1.17 -17.21 -0.38
CA GLY A 731 1.33 -18.44 0.41
C GLY A 731 2.79 -18.92 0.45
N PRO A 732 3.21 -19.65 1.51
CA PRO A 732 4.59 -20.07 1.67
C PRO A 732 5.06 -20.97 0.52
N CYS A 733 6.16 -20.58 -0.13
CA CYS A 733 6.82 -21.35 -1.18
C CYS A 733 8.34 -21.24 -1.05
N GLN A 734 9.08 -22.15 -1.68
CA GLN A 734 10.54 -22.22 -1.54
C GLN A 734 11.23 -20.90 -1.92
N GLU A 735 10.77 -20.22 -2.98
CA GLU A 735 11.34 -18.93 -3.40
C GLU A 735 11.19 -17.84 -2.33
N LEU A 736 10.05 -17.80 -1.64
CA LEU A 736 9.78 -16.83 -0.58
C LEU A 736 10.61 -17.12 0.68
N LEU A 737 10.71 -18.39 1.07
CA LEU A 737 11.51 -18.85 2.20
C LEU A 737 13.01 -18.61 1.97
N ASP A 738 13.52 -18.89 0.77
CA ASP A 738 14.90 -18.59 0.37
C ASP A 738 15.20 -17.08 0.42
N VAL A 739 14.26 -16.23 -0.01
CA VAL A 739 14.39 -14.76 0.09
C VAL A 739 14.39 -14.32 1.56
N GLN A 740 13.50 -14.87 2.38
CA GLN A 740 13.40 -14.57 3.81
C GLN A 740 14.68 -14.95 4.57
N GLU A 741 15.16 -16.19 4.38
CA GLU A 741 16.36 -16.66 5.07
C GLU A 741 17.58 -15.84 4.64
N ARG A 742 17.77 -15.60 3.33
CA ARG A 742 18.88 -14.77 2.83
C ARG A 742 18.80 -13.32 3.33
N ALA A 743 17.61 -12.74 3.46
CA ALA A 743 17.45 -11.41 4.06
C ALA A 743 17.88 -11.39 5.54
N CYS A 744 17.50 -12.41 6.32
CA CYS A 744 17.93 -12.55 7.72
C CYS A 744 19.43 -12.86 7.86
N GLN A 745 20.00 -13.71 6.99
CA GLN A 745 21.44 -13.96 6.92
C GLN A 745 22.20 -12.66 6.64
N LEU A 746 21.74 -11.82 5.69
CA LEU A 746 22.34 -10.51 5.40
C LEU A 746 22.21 -9.52 6.56
N ALA A 747 21.13 -9.57 7.34
CA ALA A 747 20.98 -8.79 8.57
C ALA A 747 22.08 -9.16 9.59
N VAL A 748 22.21 -10.45 9.90
CA VAL A 748 23.23 -11.01 10.81
C VAL A 748 24.65 -10.80 10.28
N VAL A 749 24.86 -10.78 8.96
CA VAL A 749 26.14 -10.39 8.32
C VAL A 749 26.54 -8.95 8.66
N THR A 750 25.58 -8.02 8.75
CA THR A 750 25.86 -6.60 9.07
C THR A 750 25.93 -6.29 10.56
N ASN A 751 25.13 -6.96 11.40
CA ASN A 751 25.24 -6.87 12.85
C ASN A 751 25.11 -8.25 13.52
N PRO A 752 26.23 -8.99 13.67
CA PRO A 752 26.21 -10.37 14.17
C PRO A 752 25.97 -10.49 15.68
N ARG A 753 25.74 -9.38 16.38
CA ARG A 753 25.38 -9.33 17.81
C ARG A 753 24.04 -8.65 18.09
N ASP A 754 23.24 -8.37 17.05
CA ASP A 754 21.84 -7.99 17.21
C ASP A 754 21.02 -9.24 17.53
N SER A 755 20.54 -9.36 18.78
CA SER A 755 19.79 -10.54 19.21
C SER A 755 18.48 -10.71 18.43
N HIS A 756 17.86 -9.62 17.98
CA HIS A 756 16.63 -9.65 17.20
C HIS A 756 16.88 -10.18 15.77
N PHE A 757 17.99 -9.81 15.13
CA PHE A 757 18.37 -10.42 13.84
C PHE A 757 18.65 -11.92 13.92
N LEU A 758 19.27 -12.38 15.01
CA LEU A 758 19.47 -13.82 15.24
C LEU A 758 18.14 -14.55 15.51
N CYS A 759 17.19 -13.91 16.20
CA CYS A 759 15.84 -14.44 16.36
C CYS A 759 15.08 -14.54 15.02
N LEU A 760 15.15 -13.51 14.17
CA LEU A 760 14.53 -13.51 12.83
C LEU A 760 15.17 -14.56 11.90
N LEU A 761 16.48 -14.78 11.99
CA LEU A 761 17.15 -15.86 11.27
C LEU A 761 16.69 -17.24 11.75
N GLY A 762 16.56 -17.44 13.06
CA GLY A 762 16.03 -18.69 13.63
C GLY A 762 14.60 -19.00 13.16
N LEU A 763 13.73 -17.98 13.09
CA LEU A 763 12.37 -18.13 12.56
C LEU A 763 12.37 -18.50 11.07
N ALA A 764 13.22 -17.88 10.26
CA ALA A 764 13.33 -18.22 8.83
C ALA A 764 13.87 -19.65 8.61
N GLN A 765 14.86 -20.07 9.39
CA GLN A 765 15.42 -21.42 9.35
C GLN A 765 14.42 -22.49 9.85
N LEU A 766 13.60 -22.17 10.84
CA LEU A 766 12.50 -23.03 11.29
C LEU A 766 11.40 -23.16 10.21
N ALA A 767 11.08 -22.07 9.50
CA ALA A 767 10.13 -22.11 8.38
C ALA A 767 10.64 -22.94 7.19
N GLN A 768 11.95 -22.96 6.92
CA GLN A 768 12.58 -23.86 5.95
C GLN A 768 12.48 -25.35 6.37
N TYR A 769 12.50 -25.64 7.68
CA TYR A 769 12.24 -26.98 8.19
C TYR A 769 10.75 -27.37 8.06
N ASP A 770 9.85 -26.53 8.57
CA ASP A 770 8.40 -26.81 8.62
C ASP A 770 7.77 -26.94 7.21
N SER A 771 8.37 -26.32 6.18
CA SER A 771 7.93 -26.49 4.78
C SER A 771 8.31 -27.84 4.16
N SER A 772 9.36 -28.49 4.66
CA SER A 772 9.95 -29.69 4.05
C SER A 772 10.61 -30.65 5.08
N PRO A 773 9.90 -31.06 6.15
CA PRO A 773 10.50 -31.72 7.32
C PRO A 773 11.10 -33.11 7.04
N ASN A 774 10.75 -33.71 5.89
CA ASN A 774 11.26 -35.01 5.41
C ASN A 774 12.37 -34.88 4.36
N SER A 775 12.91 -33.68 4.10
CA SER A 775 14.01 -33.47 3.14
C SER A 775 15.38 -33.82 3.74
N ASP A 776 16.35 -34.20 2.89
CA ASP A 776 17.73 -34.49 3.32
C ASP A 776 18.41 -33.31 4.05
N GLY A 777 17.93 -32.08 3.84
CA GLY A 777 18.42 -30.87 4.50
C GLY A 777 17.70 -30.51 5.81
N ALA A 778 16.55 -31.14 6.11
CA ALA A 778 15.63 -30.71 7.17
C ALA A 778 16.31 -30.67 8.55
N GLY A 779 17.03 -31.72 8.94
CA GLY A 779 17.76 -31.74 10.21
C GLY A 779 18.80 -30.61 10.34
N GLY A 780 19.47 -30.26 9.25
CA GLY A 780 20.42 -29.15 9.20
C GLY A 780 19.77 -27.77 9.33
N ALA A 781 18.56 -27.59 8.79
CA ALA A 781 17.76 -26.37 8.98
C ALA A 781 17.30 -26.25 10.44
N LEU A 782 16.80 -27.33 11.04
CA LEU A 782 16.32 -27.37 12.42
C LEU A 782 17.43 -27.12 13.45
N ASP A 783 18.60 -27.73 13.28
CA ASP A 783 19.77 -27.49 14.13
C ASP A 783 20.31 -26.06 13.96
N SER A 784 20.27 -25.51 12.73
CA SER A 784 20.64 -24.10 12.48
C SER A 784 19.69 -23.13 13.17
N ALA A 785 18.38 -23.38 13.11
CA ALA A 785 17.37 -22.60 13.83
C ALA A 785 17.62 -22.61 15.35
N CYS A 786 17.89 -23.79 15.93
CA CYS A 786 18.26 -23.94 17.33
C CYS A 786 19.49 -23.11 17.71
N LEU A 787 20.55 -23.16 16.88
CA LEU A 787 21.76 -22.35 17.08
C LEU A 787 21.49 -20.84 16.97
N SER A 788 20.63 -20.41 16.05
CA SER A 788 20.24 -19.00 15.89
C SER A 788 19.47 -18.46 17.11
N PHE A 789 18.53 -19.24 17.66
CA PHE A 789 17.82 -18.85 18.88
C PHE A 789 18.71 -18.87 20.12
N GLN A 790 19.62 -19.85 20.26
CA GLN A 790 20.61 -19.89 21.34
C GLN A 790 21.55 -18.67 21.27
N ALA A 791 22.04 -18.31 20.08
CA ALA A 791 22.83 -17.10 19.87
C ALA A 791 22.08 -15.82 20.28
N SER A 792 20.77 -15.75 20.01
CA SER A 792 19.92 -14.63 20.40
C SER A 792 19.80 -14.51 21.93
N MET A 793 19.57 -15.62 22.63
CA MET A 793 19.45 -15.68 24.10
C MET A 793 20.77 -15.38 24.83
N GLU A 794 21.90 -15.90 24.35
CA GLU A 794 23.23 -15.65 24.96
C GLU A 794 23.72 -14.20 24.80
N LEU A 795 23.05 -13.40 23.96
CA LEU A 795 23.35 -12.00 23.74
C LEU A 795 22.47 -11.04 24.56
N GLU A 796 21.50 -11.53 25.33
CA GLU A 796 20.68 -10.69 26.22
C GLU A 796 21.54 -9.96 27.25
N ASP A 797 21.23 -8.67 27.47
CA ASP A 797 22.01 -7.71 28.28
C ASP A 797 23.49 -7.52 27.84
N GLN A 798 23.92 -8.14 26.74
CA GLN A 798 25.25 -7.93 26.14
C GLN A 798 25.25 -6.77 25.13
N PRO A 799 26.40 -6.11 24.91
CA PRO A 799 26.53 -5.10 23.87
C PRO A 799 26.48 -5.68 22.46
N GLN A 800 25.84 -4.94 21.55
CA GLN A 800 25.74 -5.23 20.12
C GLN A 800 27.06 -5.03 19.34
N SER A 801 28.14 -4.62 20.00
CA SER A 801 29.48 -4.47 19.43
C SER A 801 30.43 -5.53 19.95
N GLY A 802 31.12 -6.26 19.06
CA GLY A 802 32.11 -7.29 19.44
C GLY A 802 32.21 -8.40 18.40
N GLU A 803 32.78 -9.55 18.79
CA GLU A 803 32.83 -10.74 17.94
C GLU A 803 31.47 -11.44 17.79
N ALA A 804 31.33 -12.16 16.67
CA ALA A 804 30.20 -13.04 16.40
C ALA A 804 30.10 -14.21 17.41
N PRO A 805 28.89 -14.60 17.86
CA PRO A 805 28.67 -15.75 18.75
C PRO A 805 29.23 -17.08 18.21
N GLU A 806 29.58 -18.01 19.11
CA GLU A 806 30.09 -19.32 18.71
C GLU A 806 29.04 -20.18 18.01
N GLN A 807 27.77 -20.01 18.35
CA GLN A 807 26.61 -20.70 17.79
C GLN A 807 26.46 -20.34 16.31
N LEU A 808 26.65 -19.07 15.97
CA LEU A 808 26.68 -18.58 14.59
C LEU A 808 27.90 -19.15 13.83
N ARG A 809 29.06 -19.25 14.48
CA ARG A 809 30.28 -19.87 13.92
C ARG A 809 30.13 -21.37 13.62
N LYS A 810 29.17 -22.08 14.24
CA LYS A 810 28.89 -23.51 14.00
C LYS A 810 28.08 -23.74 12.72
N GLN A 811 27.21 -22.80 12.33
CA GLN A 811 26.37 -22.91 11.13
C GLN A 811 27.21 -23.03 9.84
N SER A 812 26.69 -23.75 8.84
CA SER A 812 27.37 -24.02 7.56
C SER A 812 27.61 -22.73 6.76
N TRP A 813 26.54 -22.01 6.43
CA TRP A 813 26.56 -20.82 5.58
C TRP A 813 27.54 -19.74 6.09
N TRP A 814 27.70 -19.59 7.40
CA TRP A 814 28.65 -18.66 8.00
C TRP A 814 30.10 -19.09 7.78
N ARG A 815 30.40 -20.39 7.88
CA ARG A 815 31.73 -20.95 7.55
C ARG A 815 32.01 -20.86 6.06
N ASP A 816 31.04 -21.21 5.21
CA ASP A 816 31.16 -21.12 3.75
C ASP A 816 31.42 -19.67 3.29
N ARG A 817 30.75 -18.70 3.94
CA ARG A 817 31.01 -17.26 3.76
C ARG A 817 32.43 -16.89 4.16
N LEU A 818 32.88 -17.26 5.36
CA LEU A 818 34.24 -16.94 5.83
C LEU A 818 35.31 -17.56 4.92
N GLU A 819 35.09 -18.79 4.43
CA GLU A 819 35.95 -19.38 3.41
C GLU A 819 35.93 -18.58 2.09
N ALA A 820 34.76 -18.13 1.62
CA ALA A 820 34.64 -17.34 0.40
C ALA A 820 35.24 -15.92 0.53
N GLU A 821 35.31 -15.36 1.73
CA GLU A 821 36.02 -14.10 2.02
C GLU A 821 37.53 -14.34 2.10
N ASN A 822 37.99 -15.37 2.82
CA ASN A 822 39.40 -15.76 2.87
C ASN A 822 39.98 -16.10 1.49
N LYS A 823 39.22 -16.77 0.61
CA LYS A 823 39.59 -17.08 -0.78
C LYS A 823 39.68 -15.84 -1.69
N LYS A 824 39.21 -14.66 -1.23
CA LYS A 824 39.29 -13.37 -1.95
C LYS A 824 40.37 -12.43 -1.39
N ALA A 825 40.96 -12.73 -0.24
CA ALA A 825 42.03 -11.92 0.32
C ALA A 825 43.33 -12.08 -0.49
N PRO A 826 44.01 -10.99 -0.89
CA PRO A 826 45.31 -11.09 -1.55
C PRO A 826 46.37 -11.62 -0.58
N ALA A 827 47.12 -12.64 -1.01
CA ALA A 827 48.15 -13.26 -0.19
C ALA A 827 49.26 -12.25 0.20
N GLN A 828 49.42 -12.01 1.50
CA GLN A 828 50.48 -11.14 2.01
C GLN A 828 51.87 -11.78 1.82
N PRO A 829 52.91 -11.02 1.44
CA PRO A 829 54.28 -11.54 1.36
C PRO A 829 54.79 -11.88 2.77
N GLY A 830 55.18 -13.14 2.97
CA GLY A 830 55.28 -13.73 4.30
C GLY A 830 56.47 -13.30 5.16
N ALA A 831 56.26 -13.29 6.47
CA ALA A 831 57.34 -13.29 7.47
C ALA A 831 58.01 -14.67 7.54
N ARG A 832 59.34 -14.70 7.66
CA ARG A 832 60.14 -15.94 7.72
C ARG A 832 60.13 -16.56 9.11
N PRO A 833 59.88 -17.87 9.27
CA PRO A 833 60.39 -18.67 10.37
C PRO A 833 61.90 -18.88 10.23
N ALA A 834 62.62 -19.05 11.34
CA ALA A 834 64.06 -19.33 11.34
C ALA A 834 64.37 -20.84 11.33
N GLN A 835 65.45 -21.18 10.61
CA GLN A 835 66.16 -22.45 10.49
C GLN A 835 65.83 -23.62 11.44
N ALA A 836 65.56 -24.79 10.84
CA ALA A 836 65.97 -26.10 11.34
C ALA A 836 66.51 -26.95 10.16
N LYS A 837 67.33 -27.97 10.43
CA LYS A 837 68.15 -28.67 9.42
C LYS A 837 67.46 -29.89 8.77
N ALA A 838 67.75 -30.14 7.49
CA ALA A 838 67.74 -31.48 6.86
C ALA A 838 69.14 -32.12 7.03
N PRO A 839 69.33 -33.46 6.89
CA PRO A 839 69.06 -34.25 5.67
C PRO A 839 68.29 -35.56 5.95
N GLY A 840 67.90 -36.39 4.95
CA GLY A 840 68.09 -36.30 3.49
C GLY A 840 67.50 -37.51 2.74
N ASP A 841 68.01 -37.74 1.54
CA ASP A 841 67.65 -38.77 0.55
C ASP A 841 67.42 -40.21 1.14
N ASN A 842 66.70 -41.15 0.49
CA ASN A 842 66.80 -41.45 -0.94
C ASN A 842 65.73 -42.46 -1.46
N SER A 843 65.19 -42.24 -2.66
CA SER A 843 64.80 -43.29 -3.64
C SER A 843 63.59 -44.24 -3.30
N VAL A 844 62.97 -45.05 -4.19
CA VAL A 844 62.77 -45.07 -5.67
C VAL A 844 61.68 -46.11 -6.04
N ALA A 845 61.06 -45.95 -7.24
CA ALA A 845 60.44 -47.00 -8.09
C ALA A 845 58.98 -47.53 -7.91
N LYS A 846 58.26 -47.42 -9.06
CA LYS A 846 57.37 -48.41 -9.74
C LYS A 846 55.91 -48.53 -9.25
N ARG A 847 54.91 -48.19 -10.09
CA ARG A 847 54.27 -48.95 -11.22
C ARG A 847 53.43 -50.14 -10.71
N GLY A 848 52.18 -50.37 -11.15
CA GLY A 848 51.33 -49.79 -12.20
C GLY A 848 50.16 -50.77 -12.50
N ALA A 849 49.32 -50.68 -13.55
CA ALA A 849 48.99 -49.64 -14.55
C ALA A 849 47.81 -50.13 -15.44
N LYS A 850 47.04 -49.18 -16.04
CA LYS A 850 46.19 -49.22 -17.28
C LYS A 850 44.96 -48.28 -17.06
N ALA A 851 44.57 -47.32 -17.91
CA ALA A 851 44.61 -47.09 -19.38
C ALA A 851 43.50 -47.82 -20.17
N GLY A 852 42.87 -47.24 -21.21
CA GLY A 852 42.98 -45.92 -21.85
C GLY A 852 41.59 -45.38 -22.24
N ARG A 853 41.35 -44.48 -23.21
CA ARG A 853 42.14 -43.77 -24.26
C ARG A 853 41.50 -42.35 -24.42
N GLY A 854 42.06 -41.35 -25.10
CA GLY A 854 43.34 -41.17 -25.80
C GLY A 854 43.39 -39.76 -26.41
N GLY A 855 44.59 -39.19 -26.62
CA GLY A 855 44.78 -37.82 -27.17
C GLY A 855 44.88 -37.78 -28.71
N PRO A 856 45.70 -36.88 -29.33
CA PRO A 856 46.97 -36.37 -28.80
C PRO A 856 47.14 -34.83 -28.82
N SER A 857 48.27 -34.37 -28.25
CA SER A 857 48.73 -32.97 -28.27
C SER A 857 50.25 -32.87 -28.50
N GLN A 858 50.69 -32.00 -29.42
CA GLN A 858 52.04 -31.38 -29.55
C GLN A 858 51.96 -30.33 -30.70
N ARG A 859 52.45 -29.08 -30.62
CA ARG A 859 53.84 -28.55 -30.41
C ARG A 859 54.79 -28.85 -31.59
N PRO A 860 55.84 -28.02 -31.85
CA PRO A 860 55.99 -26.56 -31.69
C PRO A 860 56.78 -25.92 -32.89
N VAL A 861 57.70 -24.96 -32.61
CA VAL A 861 58.80 -24.39 -33.46
C VAL A 861 58.53 -22.99 -34.08
N ALA A 862 59.62 -22.23 -34.29
CA ALA A 862 59.66 -20.78 -34.52
C ALA A 862 60.16 -20.38 -35.93
N GLY A 863 59.94 -19.12 -36.30
CA GLY A 863 60.50 -18.43 -37.48
C GLY A 863 60.77 -16.96 -37.16
N SER A 864 61.63 -16.28 -37.93
CA SER A 864 62.19 -14.95 -37.56
C SER A 864 62.27 -13.97 -38.74
N LYS A 865 62.41 -12.67 -38.41
CA LYS A 865 62.78 -11.53 -39.31
C LYS A 865 61.65 -11.07 -40.26
N SER A 866 61.52 -9.78 -40.64
CA SER A 866 62.24 -8.54 -40.23
C SER A 866 61.60 -7.27 -40.84
N GLN A 867 62.17 -6.09 -40.51
CA GLN A 867 62.10 -4.78 -41.19
C GLN A 867 60.97 -3.81 -40.81
N THR A 868 61.40 -2.66 -40.28
CA THR A 868 60.74 -1.35 -40.29
C THR A 868 60.91 -0.67 -41.66
N PRO A 869 60.14 0.40 -41.99
CA PRO A 869 60.82 1.71 -41.97
C PRO A 869 59.98 2.93 -41.56
N THR A 870 60.67 3.86 -40.89
CA THR A 870 60.60 5.34 -40.87
C THR A 870 59.36 6.15 -41.32
N SER A 871 59.10 7.18 -40.51
CA SER A 871 58.50 8.50 -40.81
C SER A 871 58.75 9.12 -42.20
N THR A 872 57.80 9.93 -42.69
CA THR A 872 57.95 11.40 -42.89
C THR A 872 56.64 12.08 -43.37
N ALA A 873 56.53 13.40 -43.20
CA ALA A 873 55.54 14.28 -43.87
C ALA A 873 56.24 15.04 -45.04
N PRO A 874 55.54 15.82 -45.91
CA PRO A 874 55.21 17.22 -45.55
C PRO A 874 54.04 17.90 -46.33
N ALA A 875 53.70 19.15 -45.93
CA ALA A 875 53.29 20.35 -46.74
C ALA A 875 52.18 20.25 -47.83
N ARG A 876 51.37 21.28 -48.17
CA ARG A 876 51.17 22.73 -47.86
C ARG A 876 49.70 23.06 -48.24
N GLY A 877 49.06 24.22 -48.03
CA GLY A 877 49.44 25.58 -47.57
C GLY A 877 48.78 26.64 -48.49
N GLY A 878 48.20 27.77 -48.06
CA GLY A 878 48.20 28.47 -46.76
C GLY A 878 47.73 29.94 -46.91
N LYS A 879 48.18 30.83 -45.99
CA LYS A 879 47.93 32.31 -45.88
C LYS A 879 46.55 32.74 -45.31
N ALA A 880 46.39 33.91 -44.67
CA ALA A 880 47.28 34.78 -43.85
C ALA A 880 46.51 36.01 -43.27
N ALA A 881 46.76 36.42 -42.01
CA ALA A 881 46.66 37.81 -41.46
C ALA A 881 46.94 37.85 -39.93
N GLN A 882 47.44 38.98 -39.37
CA GLN A 882 47.76 39.18 -37.94
C GLN A 882 48.09 40.67 -37.59
N PRO A 883 48.33 41.08 -36.31
CA PRO A 883 47.38 41.29 -35.21
C PRO A 883 46.85 42.76 -35.09
N PRO A 884 47.37 43.78 -34.35
CA PRO A 884 48.50 43.90 -33.40
C PRO A 884 48.24 44.66 -32.05
N ALA A 885 48.02 43.93 -30.94
CA ALA A 885 48.56 44.15 -29.57
C ALA A 885 48.29 45.42 -28.70
N LYS A 886 48.16 45.22 -27.37
CA LYS A 886 49.13 45.69 -26.32
C LYS A 886 48.80 45.23 -24.88
N THR A 887 49.84 45.24 -24.01
CA THR A 887 49.89 44.96 -22.55
C THR A 887 50.58 46.18 -21.85
N PRO A 888 50.91 46.26 -20.53
CA PRO A 888 50.83 45.30 -19.40
C PRO A 888 50.24 45.90 -18.09
N ALA A 889 50.62 45.38 -16.91
CA ALA A 889 50.05 45.67 -15.57
C ALA A 889 50.97 46.50 -14.63
N LEU A 890 50.43 47.05 -13.52
CA LEU A 890 51.16 47.27 -12.23
C LEU A 890 50.28 47.71 -11.03
N ARG A 891 50.92 47.87 -9.85
CA ARG A 891 50.38 48.04 -8.47
C ARG A 891 49.59 49.34 -8.19
N GLY A 892 48.73 49.31 -7.16
CA GLY A 892 48.24 50.47 -6.39
C GLY A 892 47.77 50.07 -4.96
N ARG A 893 47.85 50.99 -3.97
CA ARG A 893 47.43 50.76 -2.56
C ARG A 893 47.04 52.10 -1.89
N ALA A 894 46.18 52.04 -0.86
CA ALA A 894 45.63 53.13 -0.04
C ALA A 894 44.54 54.00 -0.73
N GLY A 895 43.60 54.61 0.01
CA GLY A 895 43.28 54.44 1.43
C GLY A 895 42.35 55.52 2.00
N ALA A 896 41.80 55.27 3.20
CA ALA A 896 40.98 56.18 4.02
C ALA A 896 39.62 56.65 3.41
N ALA A 897 38.73 57.34 4.15
CA ALA A 897 38.07 57.04 5.43
C ALA A 897 37.13 58.21 5.80
N SER A 898 35.88 57.96 6.22
CA SER A 898 35.03 59.01 6.85
C SER A 898 33.86 58.44 7.68
N LYS A 899 34.01 58.56 9.00
CA LYS A 899 32.95 58.87 9.99
C LYS A 899 33.13 60.38 10.34
N PRO A 900 32.16 61.13 10.91
CA PRO A 900 31.29 60.79 12.06
C PRO A 900 29.78 61.06 11.74
N ASP A 901 28.79 61.12 12.65
CA ASP A 901 28.81 61.55 14.06
C ASP A 901 27.73 60.95 14.99
N ARG A 902 27.74 61.39 16.26
CA ARG A 902 26.98 60.86 17.41
C ARG A 902 25.89 61.82 17.93
N SER A 903 24.90 61.25 18.65
CA SER A 903 24.69 61.47 20.12
C SER A 903 23.24 61.72 20.58
N SER A 904 23.01 61.46 21.88
CA SER A 904 21.77 61.65 22.67
C SER A 904 20.56 60.77 22.31
N GLY A 905 19.74 60.29 23.26
CA GLY A 905 19.88 60.32 24.73
C GLY A 905 18.70 59.63 25.45
N SER A 906 18.90 59.20 26.70
CA SER A 906 17.83 58.71 27.60
C SER A 906 17.76 59.61 28.85
N PRO A 907 16.61 59.65 29.56
CA PRO A 907 16.59 58.93 30.84
C PRO A 907 15.23 58.37 31.33
N ASN A 908 15.32 57.32 32.16
CA ASN A 908 14.49 56.90 33.31
C ASN A 908 13.01 57.32 33.47
N GLY A 909 12.18 56.33 33.81
CA GLY A 909 10.94 56.49 34.59
C GLY A 909 10.10 55.21 34.56
N GLY A 910 9.72 54.63 35.71
CA GLY A 910 8.99 53.35 35.74
C GLY A 910 8.16 53.09 37.00
N ALA A 911 7.20 52.17 36.90
CA ALA A 911 6.38 51.69 38.02
C ALA A 911 5.81 50.28 37.75
N LYS A 912 5.58 49.49 38.81
CA LYS A 912 4.70 48.30 38.81
C LYS A 912 3.33 48.70 39.40
N PRO A 913 2.23 48.08 38.95
CA PRO A 913 1.58 47.03 39.73
C PRO A 913 1.45 45.72 38.91
N LYS A 914 1.67 44.51 39.45
CA LYS A 914 0.90 43.75 40.46
C LYS A 914 -0.49 43.27 40.01
N LEU A 915 -0.57 41.95 39.79
CA LEU A 915 -1.79 41.12 39.84
C LEU A 915 -2.44 41.13 41.25
N PRO A 916 -3.73 40.81 41.32
CA PRO A 916 -4.22 39.70 42.16
C PRO A 916 -4.88 38.62 41.27
N ALA A 917 -4.67 37.29 41.39
CA ALA A 917 -4.09 36.41 42.42
C ALA A 917 -5.05 35.90 43.53
N SER A 918 -5.86 34.88 43.21
CA SER A 918 -6.42 33.85 44.12
C SER A 918 -7.23 32.83 43.29
N LYS A 919 -7.32 31.52 43.53
CA LYS A 919 -6.74 30.56 44.51
C LYS A 919 -7.09 29.13 43.97
N SER A 920 -6.42 28.00 44.29
CA SER A 920 -5.06 27.74 44.82
C SER A 920 -4.83 26.23 45.00
N LYS A 921 -3.62 25.75 44.65
CA LYS A 921 -2.96 24.51 45.16
C LYS A 921 -3.61 23.15 44.80
N GLN A 922 -2.90 22.02 44.87
CA GLN A 922 -1.53 21.71 45.35
C GLN A 922 -0.90 20.70 44.34
N ASP A 923 0.32 20.86 43.79
CA ASP A 923 1.67 20.81 44.42
C ASP A 923 1.93 19.45 45.13
N CYS A 924 3.05 18.72 44.97
CA CYS A 924 4.45 19.06 44.62
C CYS A 924 5.16 17.83 43.95
N SER A 925 6.39 17.83 43.41
CA SER A 925 7.39 18.89 43.11
C SER A 925 8.53 18.34 42.22
N PRO A 926 9.17 19.15 41.35
CA PRO A 926 10.39 18.81 40.61
C PRO A 926 11.68 19.34 41.28
N SER A 927 12.86 19.00 40.74
CA SER A 927 14.16 19.57 41.15
C SER A 927 14.96 20.18 39.97
N THR A 928 15.07 21.51 39.98
CA THR A 928 16.20 22.34 39.51
C THR A 928 17.12 21.82 38.39
N GLY A 929 17.13 22.52 37.24
CA GLY A 929 18.27 22.53 36.33
C GLY A 929 19.36 23.54 36.73
N GLY A 930 20.54 23.42 36.14
CA GLY A 930 21.64 24.39 36.25
C GLY A 930 22.44 24.44 34.96
N SER A 931 22.77 25.65 34.50
CA SER A 931 23.58 25.90 33.29
C SER A 931 25.08 25.87 33.61
N ALA A 932 25.87 25.20 32.78
CA ALA A 932 27.34 25.22 32.82
C ALA A 932 27.91 25.30 31.39
N GLU A 933 29.13 25.83 31.27
CA GLU A 933 29.83 26.13 30.01
C GLU A 933 30.44 24.90 29.33
N GLU A 934 30.85 25.02 28.06
CA GLU A 934 31.71 24.04 27.40
C GLU A 934 33.13 24.04 28.01
N PRO A 935 33.66 22.89 28.47
CA PRO A 935 35.09 22.70 28.68
C PRO A 935 35.77 22.15 27.41
N ALA A 936 37.01 22.60 27.17
CA ALA A 936 37.79 22.18 26.00
C ALA A 936 38.23 20.70 26.04
N ALA A 937 38.64 20.19 24.87
CA ALA A 937 38.88 18.77 24.62
C ALA A 937 39.91 18.10 25.56
N ALA A 938 39.54 16.93 26.08
CA ALA A 938 40.44 15.92 26.63
C ALA A 938 40.07 14.55 26.04
N ALA A 939 41.07 13.71 25.75
CA ALA A 939 40.85 12.42 25.09
C ALA A 939 40.59 11.29 26.12
N GLY A 940 39.48 10.57 25.99
CA GLY A 940 39.23 9.38 26.81
C GLY A 940 37.92 8.65 26.49
N LEU A 941 38.05 7.36 26.15
CA LEU A 941 37.07 6.26 26.24
C LEU A 941 35.69 6.45 25.56
N ALA A 942 35.35 5.50 24.67
CA ALA A 942 33.99 5.35 24.16
C ALA A 942 33.05 4.82 25.26
N GLY A 943 31.83 5.36 25.32
CA GLY A 943 30.77 4.84 26.19
C GLY A 943 30.29 3.44 25.78
N PRO A 944 29.56 2.73 26.66
CA PRO A 944 28.99 1.43 26.32
C PRO A 944 28.02 1.54 25.13
N GLY A 945 28.18 0.65 24.15
CA GLY A 945 27.28 0.56 23.00
C GLY A 945 25.88 0.05 23.40
N PRO A 946 24.90 0.11 22.47
CA PRO A 946 23.54 -0.38 22.74
C PRO A 946 23.56 -1.85 23.18
N LEU A 947 22.84 -2.13 24.26
CA LEU A 947 22.63 -3.47 24.79
C LEU A 947 21.42 -4.13 24.12
N ASN A 948 21.47 -5.45 23.96
CA ASN A 948 20.28 -6.22 23.56
C ASN A 948 19.32 -6.34 24.75
N ARG A 949 18.06 -5.96 24.55
CA ARG A 949 17.00 -6.18 25.54
C ARG A 949 16.62 -7.67 25.60
N PRO A 950 16.36 -8.25 26.80
CA PRO A 950 15.80 -9.60 26.91
C PRO A 950 14.45 -9.74 26.21
N SER A 951 14.15 -10.91 25.66
CA SER A 951 12.93 -11.18 24.90
C SER A 951 12.40 -12.61 25.07
N HIS A 952 11.09 -12.75 25.06
CA HIS A 952 10.43 -14.06 25.05
C HIS A 952 10.48 -14.73 23.66
N ALA A 953 10.62 -13.95 22.57
CA ALA A 953 10.54 -14.43 21.19
C ALA A 953 11.59 -15.52 20.84
N PRO A 954 12.90 -15.40 21.16
CA PRO A 954 13.85 -16.47 20.87
C PRO A 954 13.64 -17.72 21.74
N ARG A 955 13.09 -17.58 22.95
CA ARG A 955 12.68 -18.72 23.79
C ARG A 955 11.50 -19.47 23.18
N LEU A 956 10.50 -18.75 22.67
CA LEU A 956 9.34 -19.34 21.96
C LEU A 956 9.79 -20.04 20.67
N GLY A 957 10.65 -19.40 19.88
CA GLY A 957 11.23 -20.00 18.68
C GLY A 957 12.06 -21.26 18.97
N LEU A 958 12.86 -21.25 20.03
CA LEU A 958 13.61 -22.43 20.46
C LEU A 958 12.69 -23.53 21.00
N ALA A 959 11.61 -23.19 21.73
CA ALA A 959 10.62 -24.15 22.18
C ALA A 959 9.94 -24.86 21.00
N ARG A 960 9.55 -24.08 19.97
CA ARG A 960 8.99 -24.58 18.69
C ARG A 960 9.97 -25.49 17.95
N ALA A 961 11.24 -25.11 17.83
CA ALA A 961 12.24 -25.95 17.16
C ALA A 961 12.50 -27.27 17.94
N LEU A 962 12.52 -27.21 19.28
CA LEU A 962 12.72 -28.41 20.11
C LEU A 962 11.46 -29.29 20.19
N SER A 963 10.25 -28.74 20.01
CA SER A 963 9.01 -29.53 19.99
C SER A 963 8.84 -30.42 18.75
N ARG A 964 9.69 -30.24 17.73
CA ARG A 964 9.76 -31.13 16.55
C ARG A 964 10.46 -32.47 16.83
N SER A 965 11.00 -32.69 18.03
CA SER A 965 11.86 -33.84 18.36
C SER A 965 11.49 -34.41 19.73
N ALA A 966 10.96 -35.64 19.77
CA ALA A 966 10.37 -36.24 20.98
C ALA A 966 11.35 -36.35 22.17
N ASP A 967 12.63 -36.55 21.89
CA ASP A 967 13.74 -36.55 22.86
C ASP A 967 13.96 -35.17 23.53
N LYS A 968 13.56 -34.09 22.86
CA LYS A 968 13.77 -32.69 23.29
C LYS A 968 12.53 -32.07 23.92
N HIS A 969 11.38 -32.77 23.93
CA HIS A 969 10.12 -32.32 24.53
C HIS A 969 10.25 -31.76 25.96
N PRO A 970 11.01 -32.38 26.91
CA PRO A 970 11.12 -31.84 28.27
C PRO A 970 11.74 -30.43 28.32
N ARG A 971 12.72 -30.14 27.44
CA ARG A 971 13.33 -28.80 27.34
C ARG A 971 12.42 -27.82 26.59
N ALA A 972 11.68 -28.27 25.59
CA ALA A 972 10.64 -27.47 24.94
C ALA A 972 9.57 -27.01 25.94
N GLN A 973 9.00 -27.95 26.72
CA GLN A 973 8.02 -27.62 27.77
C GLN A 973 8.58 -26.65 28.82
N GLN A 974 9.86 -26.77 29.19
CA GLN A 974 10.49 -25.80 30.11
C GLN A 974 10.55 -24.40 29.48
N LEU A 975 10.96 -24.28 28.22
CA LEU A 975 11.03 -23.00 27.52
C LEU A 975 9.65 -22.35 27.33
N TYR A 976 8.58 -23.11 27.06
CA TYR A 976 7.23 -22.54 27.05
C TYR A 976 6.83 -21.98 28.43
N ARG A 977 7.17 -22.68 29.53
CA ARG A 977 6.95 -22.17 30.90
C ARG A 977 7.80 -20.92 31.19
N GLU A 978 9.03 -20.84 30.67
CA GLU A 978 9.85 -19.61 30.71
C GLU A 978 9.16 -18.46 29.95
N VAL A 979 8.65 -18.69 28.72
CA VAL A 979 7.92 -17.69 27.94
C VAL A 979 6.67 -17.20 28.66
N ILE A 980 5.84 -18.10 29.20
CA ILE A 980 4.65 -17.74 29.99
C ILE A 980 5.03 -16.86 31.19
N SER A 981 6.16 -17.14 31.86
CA SER A 981 6.62 -16.31 32.98
C SER A 981 7.13 -14.92 32.57
N MET A 982 7.62 -14.75 31.35
CA MET A 982 8.08 -13.46 30.81
C MET A 982 6.96 -12.63 30.17
N ALA A 983 5.99 -13.30 29.54
CA ALA A 983 4.95 -12.70 28.72
C ALA A 983 3.64 -13.51 28.84
N PRO A 984 2.90 -13.41 29.96
CA PRO A 984 1.75 -14.28 30.26
C PRO A 984 0.53 -14.04 29.35
N GLY A 985 0.55 -13.02 28.50
CA GLY A 985 -0.51 -12.74 27.51
C GLY A 985 -0.25 -13.34 26.11
N ILE A 986 0.73 -14.23 25.93
CA ILE A 986 1.05 -14.86 24.65
C ILE A 986 0.32 -16.22 24.54
N HIS A 987 -0.80 -16.26 23.82
CA HIS A 987 -1.66 -17.45 23.65
C HIS A 987 -0.88 -18.66 23.13
N ASP A 988 -0.07 -18.48 22.09
CA ASP A 988 0.79 -19.50 21.46
C ASP A 988 1.55 -20.36 22.49
N ALA A 989 2.10 -19.71 23.52
CA ALA A 989 2.95 -20.38 24.51
C ALA A 989 2.16 -21.29 25.47
N TYR A 990 0.86 -21.02 25.67
CA TYR A 990 -0.05 -21.91 26.39
C TYR A 990 -0.54 -23.03 25.47
N ILE A 991 -0.96 -22.69 24.25
CA ILE A 991 -1.54 -23.63 23.28
C ILE A 991 -0.52 -24.72 22.90
N GLU A 992 0.71 -24.35 22.54
CA GLU A 992 1.74 -25.30 22.15
C GLU A 992 2.28 -26.12 23.33
N LEU A 993 2.28 -25.55 24.55
CA LEU A 993 2.60 -26.29 25.77
C LEU A 993 1.52 -27.33 26.10
N VAL A 994 0.24 -26.99 25.91
CA VAL A 994 -0.87 -27.93 26.11
C VAL A 994 -0.85 -29.05 25.07
N GLN A 995 -0.56 -28.76 23.80
CA GLN A 995 -0.40 -29.79 22.77
C GLN A 995 0.71 -30.81 23.10
N LEU A 996 1.76 -30.37 23.81
CA LEU A 996 2.83 -31.25 24.31
C LEU A 996 2.52 -31.97 25.63
N LEU A 997 1.43 -31.63 26.31
CA LEU A 997 1.03 -32.21 27.61
C LEU A 997 -0.22 -33.10 27.50
N GLU A 998 -1.23 -32.72 26.72
CA GLU A 998 -2.52 -33.44 26.60
C GLU A 998 -2.37 -34.96 26.33
N PRO A 999 -1.40 -35.45 25.51
CA PRO A 999 -1.22 -36.89 25.28
C PRO A 999 -0.67 -37.69 26.47
N SER A 1000 -0.17 -37.05 27.53
CA SER A 1000 0.52 -37.71 28.66
C SER A 1000 0.08 -37.25 30.05
N GLU A 1001 -0.26 -35.98 30.20
CA GLU A 1001 -0.64 -35.31 31.46
C GLU A 1001 -1.86 -34.40 31.22
N PRO A 1002 -3.04 -34.96 30.89
CA PRO A 1002 -4.22 -34.18 30.47
C PRO A 1002 -4.79 -33.28 31.58
N GLU A 1003 -4.57 -33.60 32.85
CA GLU A 1003 -4.90 -32.73 33.99
C GLU A 1003 -3.95 -31.51 34.04
N ALA A 1004 -2.64 -31.73 33.90
CA ALA A 1004 -1.64 -30.65 33.89
C ALA A 1004 -1.81 -29.70 32.68
N ALA A 1005 -2.35 -30.20 31.57
CA ALA A 1005 -2.72 -29.40 30.42
C ALA A 1005 -3.89 -28.43 30.73
N VAL A 1006 -4.96 -28.90 31.37
CA VAL A 1006 -6.05 -28.01 31.86
C VAL A 1006 -5.48 -26.99 32.85
N ASP A 1007 -4.59 -27.43 33.73
CA ASP A 1007 -3.95 -26.60 34.76
C ASP A 1007 -3.02 -25.51 34.18
N VAL A 1008 -2.50 -25.69 32.96
CA VAL A 1008 -1.79 -24.66 32.19
C VAL A 1008 -2.76 -23.61 31.65
N TYR A 1009 -3.82 -24.01 30.92
CA TYR A 1009 -4.80 -23.05 30.39
C TYR A 1009 -5.53 -22.27 31.51
N CYS A 1010 -5.81 -22.90 32.66
CA CYS A 1010 -6.43 -22.23 33.81
C CYS A 1010 -5.56 -21.16 34.47
N ARG A 1011 -4.29 -21.00 34.06
CA ARG A 1011 -3.37 -19.93 34.48
C ARG A 1011 -3.26 -18.79 33.45
N PHE A 1012 -4.03 -18.82 32.37
CA PHE A 1012 -4.06 -17.74 31.39
C PHE A 1012 -4.77 -16.49 31.98
N PRO A 1013 -4.19 -15.28 31.86
CA PRO A 1013 -4.77 -14.06 32.42
C PRO A 1013 -5.94 -13.54 31.57
N LEU A 1014 -7.10 -14.18 31.69
CA LEU A 1014 -8.33 -13.79 30.99
C LEU A 1014 -8.77 -12.35 31.35
N LYS A 1015 -9.03 -11.56 30.31
CA LYS A 1015 -9.59 -10.21 30.39
C LYS A 1015 -11.08 -10.23 30.80
N PRO A 1016 -11.68 -9.10 31.19
CA PRO A 1016 -13.14 -8.98 31.27
C PRO A 1016 -13.81 -9.39 29.95
N ALA A 1017 -14.98 -10.03 30.00
CA ALA A 1017 -15.61 -10.62 28.81
C ALA A 1017 -15.94 -9.62 27.68
N ALA A 1018 -16.04 -8.32 27.99
CA ALA A 1018 -16.23 -7.25 27.00
C ALA A 1018 -14.93 -6.87 26.24
N GLU A 1019 -13.77 -7.34 26.71
CA GLU A 1019 -12.43 -7.04 26.18
C GLU A 1019 -11.72 -8.29 25.62
N GLN A 1020 -12.35 -9.47 25.71
CA GLN A 1020 -11.78 -10.74 25.25
C GLN A 1020 -11.73 -10.84 23.73
N SER A 1021 -10.61 -11.34 23.20
CA SER A 1021 -10.48 -11.70 21.78
C SER A 1021 -11.05 -13.10 21.50
N PHE A 1022 -11.14 -13.45 20.20
CA PHE A 1022 -11.44 -14.84 19.80
C PHE A 1022 -10.40 -15.84 20.31
N ASP A 1023 -9.16 -15.42 20.55
CA ASP A 1023 -8.06 -16.25 21.07
C ASP A 1023 -8.18 -16.45 22.59
N ASP A 1024 -8.64 -15.43 23.33
CA ASP A 1024 -9.06 -15.58 24.74
C ASP A 1024 -10.25 -16.55 24.86
N ALA A 1025 -11.17 -16.50 23.88
CA ALA A 1025 -12.30 -17.43 23.77
C ALA A 1025 -11.87 -18.86 23.36
N PHE A 1026 -10.81 -19.02 22.56
CA PHE A 1026 -10.26 -20.33 22.20
C PHE A 1026 -9.75 -21.06 23.44
N ILE A 1027 -8.96 -20.39 24.29
CA ILE A 1027 -8.43 -20.98 25.53
C ILE A 1027 -9.57 -21.44 26.47
N THR A 1028 -10.61 -20.62 26.64
CA THR A 1028 -11.77 -21.01 27.46
C THR A 1028 -12.59 -22.15 26.83
N GLY A 1029 -12.74 -22.17 25.50
CA GLY A 1029 -13.36 -23.28 24.77
C GLY A 1029 -12.62 -24.60 24.95
N GLU A 1030 -11.28 -24.57 24.91
CA GLU A 1030 -10.45 -25.75 25.13
C GLU A 1030 -10.50 -26.26 26.57
N ILE A 1031 -10.54 -25.38 27.58
CA ILE A 1031 -10.80 -25.78 28.98
C ILE A 1031 -12.12 -26.55 29.07
N VAL A 1032 -13.18 -26.06 28.40
CA VAL A 1032 -14.48 -26.77 28.35
C VAL A 1032 -14.35 -28.11 27.61
N ARG A 1033 -13.69 -28.16 26.44
CA ARG A 1033 -13.46 -29.41 25.68
C ARG A 1033 -12.81 -30.48 26.55
N MET A 1034 -11.70 -30.13 27.21
CA MET A 1034 -10.89 -31.07 27.98
C MET A 1034 -11.57 -31.54 29.27
N LEU A 1035 -12.26 -30.66 29.99
CA LEU A 1035 -13.01 -31.05 31.18
C LEU A 1035 -14.24 -31.91 30.85
N MET A 1036 -14.92 -31.62 29.74
CA MET A 1036 -16.07 -32.39 29.26
C MET A 1036 -15.68 -33.78 28.76
N SER A 1037 -14.53 -33.94 28.07
CA SER A 1037 -14.05 -35.24 27.60
C SER A 1037 -13.54 -36.15 28.73
N GLN A 1038 -13.11 -35.55 29.84
CA GLN A 1038 -12.71 -36.25 31.08
C GLN A 1038 -13.88 -36.49 32.06
N GLU A 1039 -15.12 -36.13 31.67
CA GLU A 1039 -16.33 -36.13 32.52
C GLU A 1039 -16.20 -35.32 33.84
N GLN A 1040 -15.29 -34.35 33.92
CA GLN A 1040 -15.02 -33.54 35.12
C GLN A 1040 -16.05 -32.39 35.30
N TYR A 1041 -17.34 -32.75 35.33
CA TYR A 1041 -18.46 -31.80 35.34
C TYR A 1041 -18.58 -30.91 36.58
N ASP A 1042 -17.87 -31.24 37.66
CA ASP A 1042 -17.85 -30.47 38.92
C ASP A 1042 -16.56 -29.63 39.08
N HIS A 1043 -15.69 -29.59 38.06
CA HIS A 1043 -14.45 -28.81 38.12
C HIS A 1043 -14.74 -27.30 38.17
N PRO A 1044 -14.11 -26.53 39.10
CA PRO A 1044 -14.51 -25.15 39.39
C PRO A 1044 -14.37 -24.17 38.21
N GLN A 1045 -13.51 -24.47 37.24
CA GLN A 1045 -13.32 -23.63 36.05
C GLN A 1045 -14.31 -23.93 34.91
N LEU A 1046 -15.09 -25.01 34.97
CA LEU A 1046 -16.00 -25.39 33.88
C LEU A 1046 -17.10 -24.36 33.66
N GLY A 1047 -17.74 -23.89 34.74
CA GLY A 1047 -18.77 -22.85 34.69
C GLY A 1047 -18.25 -21.49 34.21
N PRO A 1048 -17.17 -20.94 34.80
CA PRO A 1048 -16.53 -19.71 34.33
C PRO A 1048 -16.12 -19.76 32.85
N SER A 1049 -15.49 -20.84 32.39
CA SER A 1049 -15.08 -20.99 30.99
C SER A 1049 -16.26 -21.13 30.02
N LEU A 1050 -17.34 -21.83 30.40
CA LEU A 1050 -18.58 -21.88 29.62
C LEU A 1050 -19.21 -20.49 29.46
N VAL A 1051 -19.20 -19.65 30.51
CA VAL A 1051 -19.71 -18.27 30.45
C VAL A 1051 -18.82 -17.39 29.57
N ALA A 1052 -17.50 -17.45 29.73
CA ALA A 1052 -16.57 -16.66 28.92
C ALA A 1052 -16.68 -17.02 27.42
N HIS A 1053 -16.54 -18.31 27.09
CA HIS A 1053 -16.66 -18.80 25.72
C HIS A 1053 -18.04 -18.48 25.13
N GLY A 1054 -19.12 -18.71 25.87
CA GLY A 1054 -20.49 -18.42 25.44
C GLY A 1054 -20.80 -16.94 25.25
N LYS A 1055 -20.12 -16.02 25.95
CA LYS A 1055 -20.24 -14.57 25.73
C LYS A 1055 -19.53 -14.08 24.46
N VAL A 1056 -18.36 -14.63 24.13
CA VAL A 1056 -17.58 -14.18 22.96
C VAL A 1056 -18.02 -14.90 21.68
N MET A 1057 -18.30 -16.21 21.76
CA MET A 1057 -18.68 -17.04 20.60
C MET A 1057 -20.20 -17.13 20.38
N GLY A 1058 -21.00 -16.79 21.39
CA GLY A 1058 -22.45 -16.95 21.39
C GLY A 1058 -22.93 -18.31 21.89
N LEU A 1059 -24.23 -18.38 22.21
CA LEU A 1059 -24.87 -19.54 22.85
C LEU A 1059 -24.77 -20.84 22.03
N SER A 1060 -24.90 -20.75 20.71
CA SER A 1060 -24.85 -21.91 19.80
C SER A 1060 -23.53 -22.66 19.85
N CYS A 1061 -22.42 -22.01 20.21
CA CYS A 1061 -21.13 -22.68 20.41
C CYS A 1061 -21.07 -23.50 21.71
N ILE A 1062 -21.97 -23.28 22.68
CA ILE A 1062 -22.05 -24.05 23.93
C ILE A 1062 -23.28 -24.95 24.07
N GLU A 1063 -24.26 -24.88 23.16
CA GLU A 1063 -25.49 -25.72 23.21
C GLU A 1063 -25.17 -27.22 23.36
N LYS A 1064 -24.23 -27.75 22.56
CA LYS A 1064 -23.77 -29.15 22.68
C LYS A 1064 -23.27 -29.50 24.08
N TYR A 1065 -22.61 -28.57 24.78
CA TYR A 1065 -22.11 -28.79 26.14
C TYR A 1065 -23.22 -28.63 27.19
N ILE A 1066 -24.19 -27.74 26.95
CA ILE A 1066 -25.41 -27.61 27.77
C ILE A 1066 -26.23 -28.90 27.72
N ASP A 1067 -26.47 -29.47 26.55
CA ASP A 1067 -27.24 -30.71 26.39
C ASP A 1067 -26.58 -31.91 27.10
N ILE A 1068 -25.24 -31.99 27.06
CA ILE A 1068 -24.46 -33.01 27.80
C ILE A 1068 -24.62 -32.82 29.32
N LEU A 1069 -24.51 -31.58 29.82
CA LEU A 1069 -24.67 -31.28 31.24
C LEU A 1069 -26.09 -31.54 31.73
N ASP A 1070 -27.11 -31.23 30.93
CA ASP A 1070 -28.51 -31.46 31.27
C ASP A 1070 -28.82 -32.96 31.30
N GLY A 1071 -28.35 -33.72 30.30
CA GLY A 1071 -28.40 -35.19 30.29
C GLY A 1071 -27.66 -35.84 31.47
N LYS A 1072 -26.62 -35.19 32.00
CA LYS A 1072 -25.91 -35.57 33.24
C LYS A 1072 -26.51 -34.92 34.51
N SER A 1073 -27.70 -34.33 34.42
CA SER A 1073 -28.47 -33.70 35.51
C SER A 1073 -27.77 -32.54 36.24
N LYS A 1074 -26.85 -31.82 35.59
CA LYS A 1074 -26.12 -30.67 36.14
C LYS A 1074 -26.89 -29.34 36.01
N THR A 1075 -28.21 -29.37 36.15
CA THR A 1075 -29.13 -28.24 35.92
C THR A 1075 -28.79 -26.96 36.70
N LYS A 1076 -28.19 -27.08 37.90
CA LYS A 1076 -27.69 -25.91 38.66
C LYS A 1076 -26.57 -25.17 37.91
N LEU A 1077 -25.61 -25.89 37.34
CA LEU A 1077 -24.52 -25.31 36.56
C LEU A 1077 -25.06 -24.66 35.29
N VAL A 1078 -25.95 -25.36 34.57
CA VAL A 1078 -26.57 -24.88 33.33
C VAL A 1078 -27.32 -23.57 33.54
N LYS A 1079 -28.18 -23.47 34.56
CA LYS A 1079 -28.90 -22.22 34.89
C LYS A 1079 -27.96 -21.05 35.19
N SER A 1080 -26.93 -21.29 36.01
CA SER A 1080 -25.96 -20.23 36.34
C SER A 1080 -25.16 -19.77 35.12
N VAL A 1081 -24.79 -20.68 34.21
CA VAL A 1081 -24.16 -20.34 32.92
C VAL A 1081 -25.10 -19.47 32.07
N TYR A 1082 -26.35 -19.89 31.89
CA TYR A 1082 -27.33 -19.19 31.05
C TYR A 1082 -27.62 -17.76 31.56
N ALA A 1083 -27.87 -17.61 32.87
CA ALA A 1083 -28.12 -16.30 33.47
C ALA A 1083 -26.93 -15.34 33.35
N ARG A 1084 -25.71 -15.83 33.58
CA ARG A 1084 -24.47 -15.04 33.51
C ARG A 1084 -24.10 -14.61 32.10
N ILE A 1085 -24.40 -15.41 31.07
CA ILE A 1085 -24.15 -15.00 29.68
C ILE A 1085 -25.06 -13.84 29.27
N HIS A 1086 -26.30 -13.83 29.75
CA HIS A 1086 -27.26 -12.74 29.51
C HIS A 1086 -27.13 -11.54 30.48
N ASP A 1087 -26.12 -11.53 31.37
CA ASP A 1087 -25.90 -10.50 32.40
C ASP A 1087 -27.12 -10.25 33.31
N ARG A 1088 -27.83 -11.33 33.66
CA ARG A 1088 -29.02 -11.34 34.53
C ARG A 1088 -28.80 -12.16 35.80
N HIS A 1089 -29.68 -11.96 36.79
CA HIS A 1089 -29.72 -12.82 37.98
C HIS A 1089 -30.42 -14.16 37.68
N GLU A 1090 -30.13 -15.21 38.43
CA GLU A 1090 -30.81 -16.51 38.27
C GLU A 1090 -32.31 -16.44 38.63
N ASP A 1091 -32.72 -15.46 39.44
CA ASP A 1091 -34.12 -15.20 39.83
C ASP A 1091 -34.86 -14.23 38.88
N ASP A 1092 -34.26 -13.84 37.75
CA ASP A 1092 -34.89 -12.96 36.76
C ASP A 1092 -36.18 -13.61 36.20
N PRO A 1093 -37.33 -12.89 36.11
CA PRO A 1093 -38.61 -13.51 35.77
C PRO A 1093 -38.65 -14.19 34.41
N GLU A 1094 -38.03 -13.59 33.38
CA GLU A 1094 -38.03 -14.14 32.02
C GLU A 1094 -37.14 -15.40 31.94
N LEU A 1095 -36.00 -15.40 32.64
CA LEU A 1095 -35.18 -16.59 32.80
C LEU A 1095 -35.86 -17.68 33.62
N GLN A 1096 -36.61 -17.35 34.68
CA GLN A 1096 -37.36 -18.31 35.47
C GLN A 1096 -38.44 -19.03 34.65
N ASP A 1097 -39.19 -18.32 33.80
CA ASP A 1097 -40.16 -18.95 32.90
C ASP A 1097 -39.50 -19.76 31.77
N PHE A 1098 -38.33 -19.33 31.26
CA PHE A 1098 -37.52 -20.16 30.36
C PHE A 1098 -36.99 -21.44 31.04
N PHE A 1099 -36.52 -21.35 32.30
CA PHE A 1099 -36.03 -22.49 33.07
C PHE A 1099 -37.16 -23.49 33.39
N ARG A 1100 -38.39 -23.02 33.62
CA ARG A 1100 -39.59 -23.87 33.71
C ARG A 1100 -39.91 -24.55 32.39
N PHE A 1101 -39.87 -23.82 31.27
CA PHE A 1101 -40.07 -24.38 29.93
C PHE A 1101 -39.03 -25.46 29.58
N LYS A 1102 -37.80 -25.32 30.08
CA LYS A 1102 -36.72 -26.32 29.99
C LYS A 1102 -36.75 -27.42 31.06
N CYS A 1103 -37.72 -27.41 31.99
CA CYS A 1103 -37.81 -28.34 33.12
C CYS A 1103 -36.58 -28.34 34.05
N TRP A 1104 -35.85 -27.23 34.15
CA TRP A 1104 -34.68 -27.07 35.03
C TRP A 1104 -35.03 -26.58 36.45
N ILE A 1105 -36.30 -26.23 36.71
CA ILE A 1105 -36.87 -25.82 38.01
C ILE A 1105 -38.26 -26.46 38.16
#